data_AF-A0A080ZVB1-F1
#
_entry.id   AF-A0A080ZVB1-F1
#
_cell.length_a   1.000
_cell.length_b   1.000
_cell.length_c   1.000
_cell.angle_alpha   90.00
_cell.angle_beta   90.00
_cell.angle_gamma   90.00
#
_symmetry.space_group_name_H-M   'P 1'
#
loop_
_entity.id
_entity.type
_entity.pdbx_description
1 polymer ?
#
loop_
_entity_poly.entity_id
_entity_poly.type
_entity_poly.pdbx_seq_one_letter_code
_entity_poly.pdbx_strand_id
1 'polypeptide(L)'
;MMPLDAAETRRISAQLAMLEQQRAHGNLPHEDTPLRLYRMRTGGFVRVLDQHPEPISQDLLDTIDAFIRRSADSEELEDKEAVAEEEKEETRQDNAYKEAEVAEQSTVSQGKKEVANEDAVAAGEDVATAIATVATGVDDDDVEKTQPCTSDNVDIAPPWEDAGATNTPQELLARNERVSEWLGKQTKVEGQTTELHLDIAQPNECPVEPVENEQGKTVDHPTLYEQWPPQLEERRKMWFIPRNSGRKTSVVGAKHQPVVYWMHNTLRVMQGNFGLEVAILLSRRLSAPLVVLSLIQSSIIYPVCHSATASDAYARFSLVELYQQFLHAGVPFFGITAKEDEGLKASGDQQSFALKPNPLYELLDAFEPHAVVTDAMFDSPGRNDLIRLARYLELNRSSCSWSLLSMDSTTCCPAYQLSMKLQGSFERGAGFASEEQFAAEYASFAQPRHGTYVFSSLPRVVQDPALNRRRSKMLSSVLQRLHLEEVNWHIVKAENAQSGTQMRRFSEGEGLQKLSQLLSGSDGQPAIQAELRGGGVLSLLPFIRHGTLFAGYVLLRLSEAIASCPTPTTPQERKALAMRKVMRSRAVNHLGRERDYVLYLALWAAANCESKDSAQPDMASLSTSEVIASLNMSAPRTSSLMTYQKVLPPWAFSAARIGAISNGQVPGAALYDPYELESARTKDPYWNEIQKFSVEQQYLHPLLVVYWAYRLMTWNVSSRAAIATIDSLISQCALGSDRSPDAVFIVWKQLFRLGSNNSAINANSETKTPNLDDLREFQRILESEIASQPQLQLRP
;
A
#
# COMPACT_ATOMS: atom_id res chain seq x y z
N MET A 1 18.36 5.40 -17.33
CA MET A 1 17.80 6.74 -17.59
C MET A 1 17.87 6.97 -19.10
N MET A 2 16.75 7.27 -19.75
CA MET A 2 16.71 7.70 -21.15
C MET A 2 16.23 9.16 -21.18
N PRO A 3 16.66 9.97 -22.16
CA PRO A 3 16.07 11.29 -22.38
C PRO A 3 14.60 11.14 -22.83
N LEU A 4 13.77 12.16 -22.57
CA LEU A 4 12.46 12.26 -23.22
C LEU A 4 12.66 12.51 -24.72
N ASP A 5 11.72 12.04 -25.52
CA ASP A 5 11.68 12.33 -26.96
C ASP A 5 11.50 13.85 -27.19
N ALA A 6 12.31 14.44 -28.07
CA ALA A 6 12.17 15.84 -28.45
C ALA A 6 10.80 16.15 -29.07
N ALA A 7 10.10 15.15 -29.63
CA ALA A 7 8.71 15.28 -30.05
C ALA A 7 7.74 15.50 -28.87
N GLU A 8 7.99 14.89 -27.71
CA GLU A 8 7.16 15.03 -26.52
C GLU A 8 7.33 16.42 -25.89
N THR A 9 8.57 16.92 -25.78
CA THR A 9 8.84 18.30 -25.33
C THR A 9 8.13 19.33 -26.22
N ARG A 10 8.22 19.20 -27.55
CA ARG A 10 7.53 20.07 -28.51
C ARG A 10 6.01 20.00 -28.36
N ARG A 11 5.46 18.80 -28.10
CA ARG A 11 4.02 18.58 -27.90
C ARG A 11 3.50 19.27 -26.63
N ILE A 12 4.28 19.23 -25.55
CA ILE A 12 3.98 19.94 -24.29
C ILE A 12 4.02 21.46 -24.50
N SER A 13 5.04 21.99 -25.19
CA SER A 13 5.11 23.42 -25.54
C SER A 13 3.92 23.89 -26.38
N ALA A 14 3.49 23.10 -27.37
CA ALA A 14 2.31 23.42 -28.18
C ALA A 14 1.01 23.42 -27.35
N GLN A 15 0.86 22.50 -26.40
CA GLN A 15 -0.30 22.47 -25.48
C GLN A 15 -0.30 23.64 -24.50
N LEU A 16 0.87 24.13 -24.06
CA LEU A 16 0.98 25.34 -23.24
C LEU A 16 0.52 26.58 -24.01
N ALA A 17 1.01 26.76 -25.25
CA ALA A 17 0.58 27.88 -26.10
C ALA A 17 -0.94 27.86 -26.40
N MET A 18 -1.54 26.67 -26.57
CA MET A 18 -3.00 26.53 -26.71
C MET A 18 -3.76 26.93 -25.43
N LEU A 19 -3.25 26.59 -24.25
CA LEU A 19 -3.87 26.98 -22.97
C LEU A 19 -3.78 28.50 -22.74
N GLU A 20 -2.68 29.13 -23.14
CA GLU A 20 -2.53 30.60 -23.08
C GLU A 20 -3.48 31.30 -24.06
N GLN A 21 -3.65 30.77 -25.28
CA GLN A 21 -4.71 31.24 -26.19
C GLN A 21 -6.12 31.05 -25.61
N GLN A 22 -6.43 29.92 -24.98
CA GLN A 22 -7.74 29.67 -24.37
C GLN A 22 -8.03 30.63 -23.20
N ARG A 23 -7.01 30.98 -22.40
CA ARG A 23 -7.09 32.03 -21.38
C ARG A 23 -7.36 33.41 -22.00
N ALA A 24 -6.71 33.76 -23.11
CA ALA A 24 -6.96 35.02 -23.82
C ALA A 24 -8.37 35.14 -24.44
N HIS A 25 -9.13 34.05 -24.51
CA HIS A 25 -10.51 34.00 -25.02
C HIS A 25 -11.56 33.75 -23.92
N GLY A 26 -11.21 33.90 -22.63
CA GLY A 26 -12.17 33.91 -21.51
C GLY A 26 -13.02 32.64 -21.32
N ASN A 27 -12.47 31.46 -21.68
CA ASN A 27 -13.22 30.19 -21.69
C ASN A 27 -12.77 29.19 -20.61
N LEU A 28 -12.29 29.67 -19.45
CA LEU A 28 -11.87 28.84 -18.32
C LEU A 28 -12.56 29.29 -17.01
N PRO A 29 -12.98 28.36 -16.12
CA PRO A 29 -13.86 28.68 -14.98
C PRO A 29 -13.19 29.46 -13.82
N HIS A 30 -11.91 29.81 -13.94
CA HIS A 30 -11.11 30.48 -12.91
C HIS A 30 -10.16 31.51 -13.54
N GLU A 31 -10.68 32.66 -13.99
CA GLU A 31 -9.87 33.71 -14.61
C GLU A 31 -8.92 34.40 -13.61
N ASP A 32 -9.43 34.71 -12.41
CA ASP A 32 -8.76 35.58 -11.41
C ASP A 32 -7.70 34.89 -10.53
N THR A 33 -7.53 33.56 -10.58
CA THR A 33 -6.60 32.87 -9.66
C THR A 33 -5.15 32.95 -10.16
N PRO A 34 -4.21 33.53 -9.38
CA PRO A 34 -2.80 33.60 -9.77
C PRO A 34 -2.17 32.20 -9.76
N LEU A 35 -1.42 31.90 -10.83
CA LEU A 35 -0.74 30.62 -11.03
C LEU A 35 0.76 30.80 -10.87
N ARG A 36 1.37 29.99 -9.99
CA ARG A 36 2.83 29.87 -9.88
C ARG A 36 3.28 28.54 -10.50
N LEU A 37 4.31 28.62 -11.36
CA LEU A 37 4.91 27.48 -12.06
C LEU A 37 6.33 27.26 -11.54
N TYR A 38 6.56 26.12 -10.88
CA TYR A 38 7.87 25.75 -10.33
C TYR A 38 8.52 24.66 -11.18
N ARG A 39 9.66 24.98 -11.82
CA ARG A 39 10.48 24.02 -12.57
C ARG A 39 11.22 23.10 -11.59
N MET A 40 10.90 21.81 -11.60
CA MET A 40 11.61 20.81 -10.80
C MET A 40 12.96 20.45 -11.44
N ARG A 41 13.95 20.09 -10.62
CA ARG A 41 15.28 19.65 -11.08
C ARG A 41 15.26 18.36 -11.92
N THR A 42 14.14 17.64 -11.93
CA THR A 42 13.88 16.46 -12.76
C THR A 42 13.31 16.78 -14.15
N GLY A 43 13.13 18.07 -14.50
CA GLY A 43 12.65 18.52 -15.81
C GLY A 43 11.13 18.73 -15.91
N GLY A 44 10.35 18.29 -14.92
CA GLY A 44 8.92 18.57 -14.81
C GLY A 44 8.60 19.97 -14.26
N PHE A 45 7.33 20.36 -14.32
CA PHE A 45 6.81 21.59 -13.71
C PHE A 45 5.66 21.27 -12.75
N VAL A 46 5.68 21.88 -11.56
CA VAL A 46 4.54 21.88 -10.62
C VAL A 46 3.74 23.17 -10.80
N ARG A 47 2.42 23.05 -10.82
CA ARG A 47 1.47 24.17 -10.82
C ARG A 47 0.89 24.34 -9.42
N VAL A 48 0.92 25.56 -8.88
CA VAL A 48 0.28 25.92 -7.62
C VAL A 48 -0.74 27.03 -7.87
N LEU A 49 -1.92 26.87 -7.27
CA LEU A 49 -3.02 27.85 -7.25
C LEU A 49 -3.10 28.46 -5.84
N ASP A 50 -2.39 29.57 -5.62
CA ASP A 50 -2.44 30.29 -4.35
C ASP A 50 -3.72 31.13 -4.27
N GLN A 51 -4.60 30.85 -3.30
CA GLN A 51 -5.77 31.71 -3.06
C GLN A 51 -5.38 33.08 -2.48
N HIS A 52 -4.32 33.13 -1.67
CA HIS A 52 -3.76 34.36 -1.08
C HIS A 52 -2.24 34.34 -1.25
N PRO A 53 -1.67 34.90 -2.34
CA PRO A 53 -0.24 34.92 -2.55
C PRO A 53 0.43 35.93 -1.60
N GLU A 54 1.29 35.44 -0.69
CA GLU A 54 2.19 36.33 0.04
C GLU A 54 3.12 37.10 -0.94
N PRO A 55 3.41 38.38 -0.65
CA PRO A 55 4.30 39.18 -1.47
C PRO A 55 5.72 38.62 -1.42
N ILE A 56 6.34 38.50 -2.59
CA ILE A 56 7.71 37.99 -2.71
C ILE A 56 8.64 38.99 -2.01
N SER A 57 9.50 38.50 -1.11
CA SER A 57 10.48 39.36 -0.43
C SER A 57 11.50 39.94 -1.41
N GLN A 58 11.95 41.17 -1.16
CA GLN A 58 12.91 41.84 -2.03
C GLN A 58 14.22 41.04 -2.16
N ASP A 59 14.70 40.44 -1.06
CA ASP A 59 15.82 39.48 -1.06
C ASP A 59 15.65 38.33 -2.07
N LEU A 60 14.44 37.79 -2.23
CA LEU A 60 14.20 36.70 -3.18
C LEU A 60 14.15 37.21 -4.62
N LEU A 61 13.61 38.41 -4.86
CA LEU A 61 13.68 39.06 -6.18
C LEU A 61 15.13 39.34 -6.57
N ASP A 62 15.91 39.95 -5.67
CA ASP A 62 17.32 40.29 -5.91
C ASP A 62 18.18 39.01 -6.10
N THR A 63 17.83 37.91 -5.42
CA THR A 63 18.44 36.59 -5.61
C THR A 63 18.08 35.97 -6.97
N ILE A 64 16.83 36.10 -7.42
CA ILE A 64 16.38 35.64 -8.74
C ILE A 64 17.07 36.46 -9.84
N ASP A 65 17.18 37.79 -9.68
CA ASP A 65 17.82 38.67 -10.65
C ASP A 65 19.33 38.38 -10.75
N ALA A 66 19.99 38.12 -9.62
CA ALA A 66 21.37 37.64 -9.57
C ALA A 66 21.56 36.25 -10.21
N PHE A 67 20.54 35.37 -10.18
CA PHE A 67 20.56 34.08 -10.87
C PHE A 67 20.38 34.24 -12.39
N ILE A 68 19.44 35.08 -12.83
CA ILE A 68 19.15 35.33 -14.26
C ILE A 68 20.38 35.91 -14.99
N ARG A 69 21.06 36.89 -14.37
CA ARG A 69 22.32 37.45 -14.91
C ARG A 69 23.38 36.36 -15.07
N ARG A 70 23.49 35.46 -14.10
CA ARG A 70 24.43 34.32 -14.13
C ARG A 70 24.13 33.26 -15.18
N SER A 71 22.87 33.10 -15.61
CA SER A 71 22.53 32.24 -16.75
C SER A 71 22.87 32.90 -18.08
N ALA A 72 22.66 34.22 -18.23
CA ALA A 72 23.05 34.94 -19.45
C ALA A 72 24.58 34.89 -19.68
N ASP A 73 25.37 35.06 -18.62
CA ASP A 73 26.84 34.88 -18.64
C ASP A 73 27.27 33.45 -19.05
N SER A 74 26.38 32.46 -18.96
CA SER A 74 26.65 31.05 -19.28
C SER A 74 26.20 30.67 -20.70
N GLU A 75 25.08 31.20 -21.18
CA GLU A 75 24.63 31.02 -22.58
C GLU A 75 25.64 31.66 -23.54
N GLU A 76 26.21 32.82 -23.18
CA GLU A 76 27.31 33.44 -23.93
C GLU A 76 28.61 32.60 -23.95
N LEU A 77 28.75 31.57 -23.11
CA LEU A 77 29.88 30.63 -23.13
C LEU A 77 29.57 29.39 -23.97
N GLU A 78 28.37 28.82 -23.86
CA GLU A 78 27.96 27.65 -24.65
C GLU A 78 27.89 27.96 -26.15
N ASP A 79 27.40 29.14 -26.56
CA ASP A 79 27.42 29.61 -27.96
C ASP A 79 28.86 29.68 -28.54
N LYS A 80 29.86 29.99 -27.70
CA LYS A 80 31.27 30.08 -28.12
C LYS A 80 31.96 28.72 -28.21
N GLU A 81 31.47 27.69 -27.50
CA GLU A 81 31.93 26.30 -27.68
C GLU A 81 31.24 25.61 -28.87
N ALA A 82 29.95 25.90 -29.13
CA ALA A 82 29.20 25.34 -30.25
C ALA A 82 29.83 25.68 -31.62
N VAL A 83 30.16 26.96 -31.87
CA VAL A 83 30.85 27.39 -33.10
C VAL A 83 32.22 26.71 -33.25
N ALA A 84 32.89 26.40 -32.14
CA ALA A 84 34.17 25.71 -32.13
C ALA A 84 34.05 24.19 -32.36
N GLU A 85 32.86 23.59 -32.36
CA GLU A 85 32.59 22.21 -32.79
C GLU A 85 32.23 22.13 -34.28
N GLU A 86 31.44 23.07 -34.82
CA GLU A 86 31.05 23.07 -36.24
C GLU A 86 32.26 23.13 -37.20
N GLU A 87 33.27 23.95 -36.92
CA GLU A 87 34.53 23.98 -37.70
C GLU A 87 35.30 22.63 -37.70
N LYS A 88 35.07 21.76 -36.70
CA LYS A 88 35.68 20.42 -36.61
C LYS A 88 34.86 19.35 -37.34
N GLU A 89 33.58 19.59 -37.62
CA GLU A 89 32.71 18.63 -38.30
C GLU A 89 32.81 18.78 -39.84
N GLU A 90 32.92 20.01 -40.36
CA GLU A 90 33.19 20.24 -41.81
C GLU A 90 34.51 19.58 -42.24
N THR A 91 35.57 19.73 -41.45
CA THR A 91 36.88 19.10 -41.73
C THR A 91 36.87 17.56 -41.67
N ARG A 92 35.80 16.94 -41.16
CA ARG A 92 35.60 15.48 -41.21
C ARG A 92 34.80 15.04 -42.43
N GLN A 93 33.77 15.78 -42.82
CA GLN A 93 32.94 15.42 -43.99
C GLN A 93 33.73 15.49 -45.31
N ASP A 94 34.62 16.46 -45.46
CA ASP A 94 35.42 16.67 -46.68
C ASP A 94 36.44 15.54 -46.99
N ASN A 95 36.68 14.67 -46.01
CA ASN A 95 37.46 13.44 -46.15
C ASN A 95 36.60 12.21 -46.50
N ALA A 96 35.33 12.16 -46.09
CA ALA A 96 34.44 11.02 -46.36
C ALA A 96 33.96 10.95 -47.82
N TYR A 97 33.79 12.10 -48.50
CA TYR A 97 33.32 12.15 -49.89
C TYR A 97 34.30 11.58 -50.93
N LYS A 98 35.54 11.24 -50.56
CA LYS A 98 36.58 10.74 -51.50
C LYS A 98 36.65 9.21 -51.62
N GLU A 99 35.94 8.44 -50.79
CA GLU A 99 35.99 6.97 -50.82
C GLU A 99 34.72 6.30 -51.40
N ALA A 100 33.66 7.08 -51.67
CA ALA A 100 32.36 6.56 -52.12
C ALA A 100 32.19 6.43 -53.65
N GLU A 101 33.06 7.03 -54.46
CA GLU A 101 32.87 7.16 -55.93
C GLU A 101 33.29 5.91 -56.74
N VAL A 102 33.56 4.77 -56.09
CA VAL A 102 34.13 3.56 -56.73
C VAL A 102 33.32 2.28 -56.42
N ALA A 103 31.97 2.36 -56.48
CA ALA A 103 31.11 1.20 -56.19
C ALA A 103 29.82 1.04 -57.01
N GLU A 104 29.48 1.92 -57.98
CA GLU A 104 28.27 1.74 -58.81
C GLU A 104 28.57 1.47 -60.29
N GLN A 105 28.33 0.22 -60.71
CA GLN A 105 28.07 -0.14 -62.10
C GLN A 105 26.97 -1.23 -62.18
N SER A 106 26.30 -1.27 -63.33
CA SER A 106 25.35 -2.28 -63.81
C SER A 106 23.88 -2.27 -63.30
N THR A 107 23.01 -1.72 -64.17
CA THR A 107 21.67 -2.21 -64.59
C THR A 107 20.48 -2.20 -63.59
N VAL A 108 19.32 -1.55 -63.85
CA VAL A 108 18.36 -1.61 -65.00
C VAL A 108 17.56 -2.95 -64.97
N SER A 109 16.22 -3.02 -65.03
CA SER A 109 15.21 -2.21 -65.76
C SER A 109 13.74 -2.38 -65.28
N GLN A 110 12.88 -1.40 -65.64
CA GLN A 110 11.40 -1.49 -65.88
C GLN A 110 10.45 -1.73 -64.68
N GLY A 111 9.16 -1.30 -64.71
CA GLY A 111 8.38 -0.70 -65.80
C GLY A 111 7.15 0.14 -65.35
N LYS A 112 6.41 0.73 -66.32
CA LYS A 112 5.39 1.79 -66.13
C LYS A 112 3.94 1.32 -65.93
N LYS A 113 3.13 2.10 -65.17
CA LYS A 113 1.88 2.81 -65.61
C LYS A 113 1.27 3.63 -64.43
N GLU A 114 0.72 4.86 -64.51
CA GLU A 114 -0.23 5.56 -65.43
C GLU A 114 -1.66 4.93 -65.42
N VAL A 115 -2.80 5.64 -65.25
CA VAL A 115 -3.20 7.06 -65.49
C VAL A 115 -4.21 7.56 -64.40
N ALA A 116 -4.51 8.87 -64.41
CA ALA A 116 -5.53 9.64 -63.66
C ALA A 116 -7.02 9.25 -63.95
N ASN A 117 -8.11 9.94 -63.57
CA ASN A 117 -8.32 11.37 -63.19
C ASN A 117 -9.70 11.62 -62.48
N GLU A 118 -9.95 12.84 -61.99
CA GLU A 118 -11.21 13.68 -61.99
C GLU A 118 -12.65 13.05 -61.88
N ASP A 119 -13.70 13.67 -61.32
CA ASP A 119 -13.92 14.87 -60.46
C ASP A 119 -15.42 14.96 -59.98
N ALA A 120 -15.76 15.88 -59.05
CA ALA A 120 -17.06 16.60 -58.89
C ALA A 120 -18.37 15.82 -58.47
N VAL A 121 -19.50 16.38 -57.98
CA VAL A 121 -19.94 17.65 -57.28
C VAL A 121 -21.40 17.49 -56.73
N ALA A 122 -21.79 18.27 -55.69
CA ALA A 122 -23.19 18.62 -55.26
C ALA A 122 -24.12 17.54 -54.63
N ALA A 123 -25.21 17.87 -53.89
CA ALA A 123 -25.60 19.02 -53.02
C ALA A 123 -26.95 18.74 -52.26
N GLY A 124 -27.27 19.53 -51.22
CA GLY A 124 -28.60 19.64 -50.57
C GLY A 124 -28.97 18.56 -49.53
N GLU A 125 -29.90 18.76 -48.59
CA GLU A 125 -30.68 19.96 -48.17
C GLU A 125 -31.19 19.78 -46.71
N ASP A 126 -31.74 20.84 -46.09
CA ASP A 126 -32.25 20.86 -44.69
C ASP A 126 -33.58 20.12 -44.45
N VAL A 127 -33.91 19.84 -43.17
CA VAL A 127 -35.25 20.03 -42.56
C VAL A 127 -35.15 19.90 -41.02
N ALA A 128 -36.06 20.53 -40.26
CA ALA A 128 -35.94 20.74 -38.81
C ALA A 128 -37.24 20.52 -37.99
N THR A 129 -37.12 20.67 -36.66
CA THR A 129 -38.15 21.07 -35.65
C THR A 129 -39.00 20.00 -34.92
N ALA A 130 -39.11 20.20 -33.58
CA ALA A 130 -40.14 19.78 -32.58
C ALA A 130 -39.43 19.27 -31.30
N ILE A 131 -39.46 19.87 -30.11
CA ILE A 131 -40.47 20.63 -29.32
C ILE A 131 -41.65 19.78 -28.82
N ALA A 132 -41.67 19.51 -27.50
CA ALA A 132 -42.84 19.16 -26.70
C ALA A 132 -42.60 19.51 -25.21
N THR A 133 -43.53 20.20 -24.55
CA THR A 133 -43.40 20.67 -23.13
C THR A 133 -44.76 20.78 -22.43
N VAL A 134 -44.95 20.09 -21.28
CA VAL A 134 -46.10 20.14 -20.33
C VAL A 134 -45.56 19.65 -18.95
N ALA A 135 -45.80 20.16 -17.73
CA ALA A 135 -46.76 21.09 -17.08
C ALA A 135 -48.01 20.43 -16.44
N THR A 136 -48.52 20.78 -15.24
CA THR A 136 -48.03 21.59 -14.08
C THR A 136 -48.93 21.34 -12.84
N GLY A 137 -48.36 21.31 -11.62
CA GLY A 137 -49.07 21.30 -10.32
C GLY A 137 -48.17 20.71 -9.20
N VAL A 138 -47.86 21.35 -8.04
CA VAL A 138 -48.69 22.03 -6.99
C VAL A 138 -49.41 20.96 -6.14
N ASP A 139 -49.25 20.85 -4.81
CA ASP A 139 -49.17 21.86 -3.72
C ASP A 139 -48.01 21.69 -2.69
N ASP A 140 -47.89 22.65 -1.75
CA ASP A 140 -47.07 22.61 -0.51
C ASP A 140 -47.70 21.73 0.60
N ASP A 141 -46.88 21.24 1.55
CA ASP A 141 -47.16 21.45 2.99
C ASP A 141 -45.91 21.22 3.89
N ASP A 142 -45.99 21.71 5.13
CA ASP A 142 -44.85 22.12 5.97
C ASP A 142 -44.24 21.06 6.93
N VAL A 143 -43.06 21.39 7.50
CA VAL A 143 -42.46 20.91 8.79
C VAL A 143 -42.44 19.40 9.13
N GLU A 144 -41.23 18.81 9.25
CA GLU A 144 -40.61 18.59 10.59
C GLU A 144 -39.09 18.26 10.54
N LYS A 145 -38.27 18.95 11.34
CA LYS A 145 -36.85 18.63 11.56
C LYS A 145 -36.69 17.73 12.79
N THR A 146 -36.70 16.41 12.60
CA THR A 146 -36.44 15.47 13.70
C THR A 146 -34.95 15.37 14.03
N GLN A 147 -34.59 15.77 15.25
CA GLN A 147 -33.25 15.51 15.81
C GLN A 147 -33.09 14.01 16.11
N PRO A 148 -31.89 13.43 16.00
CA PRO A 148 -31.64 12.09 16.53
C PRO A 148 -31.71 12.12 18.06
N CYS A 149 -32.66 11.39 18.65
CA CYS A 149 -32.81 11.34 20.11
C CYS A 149 -31.58 10.72 20.78
N THR A 150 -31.06 11.40 21.80
CA THR A 150 -30.17 10.82 22.80
C THR A 150 -30.95 9.83 23.68
N SER A 151 -30.40 8.63 23.90
CA SER A 151 -30.90 7.69 24.91
C SER A 151 -29.73 7.07 25.67
N ASP A 152 -29.51 7.59 26.88
CA ASP A 152 -28.75 7.02 28.00
C ASP A 152 -27.38 6.41 27.67
N ASN A 153 -26.36 7.26 27.64
CA ASN A 153 -24.97 6.83 27.72
C ASN A 153 -24.72 5.99 28.98
N VAL A 154 -24.18 4.79 28.80
CA VAL A 154 -23.24 4.23 29.77
C VAL A 154 -21.85 4.54 29.21
N ASP A 155 -21.28 5.67 29.63
CA ASP A 155 -19.96 6.12 29.20
C ASP A 155 -18.86 5.21 29.77
N ILE A 156 -18.65 4.07 29.11
CA ILE A 156 -17.43 3.27 29.26
C ILE A 156 -16.36 3.88 28.35
N ALA A 157 -15.92 5.10 28.71
CA ALA A 157 -14.66 5.62 28.20
C ALA A 157 -13.55 4.61 28.53
N PRO A 158 -12.75 4.16 27.54
CA PRO A 158 -11.71 3.20 27.82
C PRO A 158 -10.62 3.85 28.72
N PRO A 159 -9.97 3.09 29.62
CA PRO A 159 -9.13 3.63 30.70
C PRO A 159 -7.75 4.16 30.23
N TRP A 160 -7.69 4.73 29.03
CA TRP A 160 -6.53 5.37 28.43
C TRP A 160 -6.81 6.80 27.93
N GLU A 161 -8.05 7.31 28.05
CA GLU A 161 -8.40 8.70 27.66
C GLU A 161 -7.97 9.77 28.70
N ASP A 162 -7.31 9.39 29.81
CA ASP A 162 -6.61 10.31 30.73
C ASP A 162 -5.33 10.91 30.09
N ALA A 163 -5.51 11.62 28.98
CA ALA A 163 -4.47 12.39 28.31
C ALA A 163 -4.20 13.70 29.08
N GLY A 164 -3.31 13.61 30.07
CA GLY A 164 -2.82 14.79 30.79
C GLY A 164 -2.31 15.88 29.83
N ALA A 165 -2.66 17.14 30.13
CA ALA A 165 -2.45 18.28 29.23
C ALA A 165 -1.01 18.33 28.69
N THR A 166 -0.87 18.12 27.38
CA THR A 166 0.42 17.92 26.72
C THR A 166 0.55 18.75 25.45
N ASN A 167 1.80 19.08 25.12
CA ASN A 167 2.19 20.11 24.16
C ASN A 167 1.81 19.71 22.72
N THR A 168 1.68 20.70 21.82
CA THR A 168 1.38 20.44 20.40
C THR A 168 2.45 19.55 19.74
N PRO A 169 2.13 18.79 18.67
CA PRO A 169 3.14 18.03 17.92
C PRO A 169 4.28 18.89 17.41
N GLN A 170 3.99 20.14 17.00
CA GLN A 170 4.98 21.14 16.60
C GLN A 170 5.92 21.50 17.76
N GLU A 171 5.41 21.69 18.98
CA GLU A 171 6.26 21.85 20.17
C GLU A 171 7.00 20.57 20.55
N LEU A 172 6.43 19.38 20.35
CA LEU A 172 7.14 18.12 20.59
C LEU A 172 8.27 17.91 19.57
N LEU A 173 8.12 18.37 18.33
CA LEU A 173 9.16 18.39 17.31
C LEU A 173 10.19 19.51 17.55
N ALA A 174 9.79 20.66 18.09
CA ALA A 174 10.71 21.75 18.45
C ALA A 174 11.49 21.49 19.76
N ARG A 175 10.90 20.75 20.71
CA ARG A 175 11.55 20.33 21.96
C ARG A 175 12.32 19.01 21.83
N ASN A 176 12.06 18.22 20.79
CA ASN A 176 12.93 17.13 20.35
C ASN A 176 13.65 17.55 19.06
N GLU A 177 14.74 18.30 19.21
CA GLU A 177 15.80 18.35 18.20
C GLU A 177 16.04 16.91 17.69
N ARG A 178 15.86 16.69 16.38
CA ARG A 178 15.51 15.39 15.75
C ARG A 178 16.18 14.20 16.44
N VAL A 179 15.43 13.11 16.70
CA VAL A 179 15.76 11.97 17.60
C VAL A 179 17.24 11.52 17.59
N SER A 180 17.90 11.58 16.43
CA SER A 180 19.36 11.60 16.27
C SER A 180 20.18 12.34 17.36
N GLU A 181 19.72 13.48 17.90
CA GLU A 181 20.48 14.26 18.88
C GLU A 181 20.40 13.73 20.32
N TRP A 182 19.35 12.97 20.67
CA TRP A 182 19.17 12.42 22.02
C TRP A 182 20.20 11.32 22.34
N LEU A 183 20.74 10.67 21.30
CA LEU A 183 21.87 9.74 21.41
C LEU A 183 23.24 10.45 21.45
N GLY A 184 23.31 11.73 21.04
CA GLY A 184 24.55 12.52 21.01
C GLY A 184 24.77 13.40 22.25
N LYS A 185 23.71 13.89 22.91
CA LYS A 185 23.81 14.94 23.95
C LYS A 185 24.09 14.47 25.39
N GLN A 186 24.33 13.18 25.66
CA GLN A 186 24.78 12.71 26.99
C GLN A 186 26.28 12.92 27.29
N THR A 187 27.03 13.63 26.43
CA THR A 187 28.46 13.95 26.63
C THR A 187 28.74 15.45 26.75
N LYS A 188 27.96 16.16 27.57
CA LYS A 188 28.36 17.44 28.18
C LYS A 188 27.91 17.51 29.64
N VAL A 189 28.86 17.28 30.55
CA VAL A 189 28.74 17.74 31.94
C VAL A 189 29.13 19.22 31.93
N GLU A 190 28.17 20.11 32.20
CA GLU A 190 28.51 21.51 32.48
C GLU A 190 29.13 21.61 33.87
N GLY A 191 30.45 21.82 33.90
CA GLY A 191 31.19 21.97 35.14
C GLY A 191 30.92 23.34 35.79
N GLN A 192 30.15 23.36 36.87
CA GLN A 192 30.19 24.48 37.81
C GLN A 192 31.38 24.28 38.75
N THR A 193 32.43 25.08 38.57
CA THR A 193 33.56 25.14 39.48
C THR A 193 33.15 25.75 40.83
N THR A 194 33.30 24.99 41.90
CA THR A 194 33.43 25.52 43.26
C THR A 194 34.50 24.69 43.96
N GLU A 195 35.63 25.31 44.27
CA GLU A 195 36.77 24.64 44.88
C GLU A 195 36.49 24.30 46.34
N LEU A 196 36.91 23.11 46.80
CA LEU A 196 37.38 22.89 48.18
C LEU A 196 38.17 21.57 48.30
N HIS A 197 39.47 21.70 48.49
CA HIS A 197 40.45 20.75 49.07
C HIS A 197 40.25 19.21 48.96
N LEU A 198 41.22 18.59 48.26
CA LEU A 198 42.03 17.42 48.69
C LEU A 198 41.37 16.35 49.59
N ASP A 199 41.32 15.11 49.07
CA ASP A 199 42.34 14.13 49.49
C ASP A 199 42.58 13.03 48.42
N ILE A 200 43.75 12.38 48.45
CA ILE A 200 44.11 11.33 47.47
C ILE A 200 43.95 9.94 48.09
N ALA A 201 42.94 9.19 47.62
CA ALA A 201 42.78 7.76 47.91
C ALA A 201 42.67 6.97 46.59
N GLN A 202 43.31 5.80 46.54
CA GLN A 202 43.28 4.93 45.37
C GLN A 202 41.89 4.28 45.18
N PRO A 203 41.40 4.09 43.94
CA PRO A 203 40.18 3.34 43.72
C PRO A 203 40.43 1.85 44.01
N ASN A 204 39.81 1.32 45.06
CA ASN A 204 39.78 -0.12 45.29
C ASN A 204 39.08 -0.83 44.12
N GLU A 205 39.70 -1.90 43.61
CA GLU A 205 39.09 -2.78 42.63
C GLU A 205 37.86 -3.47 43.25
N CYS A 206 36.67 -3.17 42.72
CA CYS A 206 35.46 -3.90 43.10
C CYS A 206 35.47 -5.25 42.34
N PRO A 207 35.32 -6.41 43.00
CA PRO A 207 35.54 -7.69 42.34
C PRO A 207 34.60 -7.93 41.14
N VAL A 208 35.19 -8.24 39.99
CA VAL A 208 34.47 -8.92 38.92
C VAL A 208 34.28 -10.36 39.35
N GLU A 209 33.10 -10.71 39.87
CA GLU A 209 32.77 -12.12 40.08
C GLU A 209 32.86 -12.85 38.72
N PRO A 210 33.55 -14.00 38.67
CA PRO A 210 33.73 -14.73 37.42
C PRO A 210 32.37 -15.29 36.98
N VAL A 211 31.79 -14.70 35.94
CA VAL A 211 30.60 -15.22 35.28
C VAL A 211 30.87 -16.67 34.88
N GLU A 212 30.19 -17.61 35.53
CA GLU A 212 30.39 -19.04 35.26
C GLU A 212 30.10 -19.34 33.79
N ASN A 213 31.04 -20.03 33.13
CA ASN A 213 30.90 -20.46 31.74
C ASN A 213 29.92 -21.65 31.66
N GLU A 214 28.63 -21.41 31.91
CA GLU A 214 27.57 -22.28 31.38
C GLU A 214 27.71 -22.31 29.86
N GLN A 215 28.23 -23.41 29.29
CA GLN A 215 28.23 -23.58 27.84
C GLN A 215 26.78 -23.50 27.34
N GLY A 216 26.47 -22.43 26.61
CA GLY A 216 25.13 -22.18 26.10
C GLY A 216 24.62 -23.37 25.30
N LYS A 217 23.51 -23.97 25.74
CA LYS A 217 22.87 -25.08 25.04
C LYS A 217 22.57 -24.64 23.62
N THR A 218 23.20 -25.28 22.64
CA THR A 218 22.90 -25.07 21.22
C THR A 218 21.42 -25.38 20.98
N VAL A 219 20.66 -24.37 20.57
CA VAL A 219 19.24 -24.55 20.25
C VAL A 219 19.13 -25.47 19.04
N ASP A 220 18.44 -26.58 19.22
CA ASP A 220 18.15 -27.50 18.12
C ASP A 220 16.97 -26.96 17.31
N HIS A 221 17.28 -26.13 16.30
CA HIS A 221 16.28 -25.46 15.49
C HIS A 221 15.29 -26.43 14.80
N PRO A 222 15.65 -27.65 14.36
CA PRO A 222 14.67 -28.59 13.81
C PRO A 222 13.54 -28.98 14.78
N THR A 223 13.88 -29.50 15.97
CA THR A 223 12.87 -30.02 16.92
C THR A 223 11.99 -28.92 17.54
N LEU A 224 12.44 -27.65 17.55
CA LEU A 224 11.69 -26.48 17.99
C LEU A 224 10.31 -26.33 17.30
N TYR A 225 10.19 -26.83 16.07
CA TYR A 225 9.01 -26.70 15.20
C TYR A 225 8.06 -27.91 15.24
N GLU A 226 8.35 -28.92 16.07
CA GLU A 226 7.51 -30.12 16.23
C GLU A 226 6.35 -29.93 17.22
N GLN A 227 5.31 -30.77 17.12
CA GLN A 227 4.19 -30.86 18.08
C GLN A 227 3.35 -29.57 18.22
N TRP A 228 3.22 -28.79 17.15
CA TRP A 228 2.38 -27.58 17.15
C TRP A 228 0.89 -27.94 17.02
N PRO A 229 -0.03 -27.09 17.54
CA PRO A 229 -1.46 -27.23 17.27
C PRO A 229 -1.75 -27.20 15.76
N PRO A 230 -2.66 -28.04 15.24
CA PRO A 230 -2.86 -28.19 13.80
C PRO A 230 -3.34 -26.90 13.13
N GLN A 231 -4.10 -26.05 13.83
CA GLN A 231 -4.54 -24.74 13.32
C GLN A 231 -3.37 -23.76 13.09
N LEU A 232 -2.21 -23.98 13.72
CA LEU A 232 -0.98 -23.22 13.47
C LEU A 232 -0.15 -23.88 12.35
N GLU A 233 -0.04 -25.22 12.37
CA GLU A 233 0.66 -25.98 11.33
C GLU A 233 0.06 -25.72 9.93
N GLU A 234 -1.27 -25.72 9.83
CA GLU A 234 -2.03 -25.43 8.61
C GLU A 234 -1.80 -24.01 8.04
N ARG A 235 -1.25 -23.08 8.84
CA ARG A 235 -0.97 -21.66 8.49
C ARG A 235 0.52 -21.34 8.42
N ARG A 236 1.40 -22.31 8.65
CA ARG A 236 2.84 -22.11 8.74
C ARG A 236 3.50 -22.13 7.36
N LYS A 237 4.50 -21.26 7.16
CA LYS A 237 5.52 -21.45 6.12
C LYS A 237 6.91 -21.19 6.68
N MET A 238 7.76 -22.22 6.68
CA MET A 238 9.18 -22.08 6.97
C MET A 238 9.89 -21.50 5.74
N TRP A 239 10.78 -20.53 5.95
CA TRP A 239 11.60 -19.91 4.89
C TRP A 239 13.08 -20.21 5.06
N PHE A 240 13.59 -20.25 6.30
CA PHE A 240 14.97 -20.60 6.59
C PHE A 240 15.13 -21.28 7.96
N ILE A 241 16.03 -22.27 8.03
CA ILE A 241 16.44 -22.94 9.28
C ILE A 241 17.97 -23.07 9.25
N PRO A 242 18.71 -22.54 10.25
CA PRO A 242 20.16 -22.63 10.30
C PRO A 242 20.62 -24.07 10.56
N ARG A 243 21.86 -24.42 10.18
CA ARG A 243 22.46 -25.74 10.46
C ARG A 243 23.23 -25.69 11.79
N ASN A 244 22.55 -25.98 12.90
CA ASN A 244 23.07 -26.11 14.28
C ASN A 244 24.38 -25.34 14.54
N SER A 245 24.33 -24.03 14.31
CA SER A 245 25.47 -23.14 14.30
C SER A 245 25.73 -22.56 15.69
N GLY A 246 26.88 -22.88 16.28
CA GLY A 246 27.35 -22.19 17.49
C GLY A 246 27.61 -20.72 17.17
N ARG A 247 26.71 -19.82 17.57
CA ARG A 247 26.91 -18.37 17.46
C ARG A 247 28.17 -17.99 18.24
N LYS A 248 28.95 -17.02 17.74
CA LYS A 248 29.98 -16.35 18.55
C LYS A 248 29.31 -15.75 19.79
N THR A 249 30.07 -15.63 20.88
CA THR A 249 29.60 -15.17 22.21
C THR A 249 28.65 -13.96 22.09
N SER A 250 27.39 -14.18 22.45
CA SER A 250 26.32 -13.17 22.42
C SER A 250 26.71 -11.92 23.22
N VAL A 251 26.51 -10.73 22.66
CA VAL A 251 26.78 -9.47 23.36
C VAL A 251 25.73 -9.22 24.44
N VAL A 252 24.49 -9.65 24.19
CA VAL A 252 23.36 -9.58 25.14
C VAL A 252 23.47 -10.67 26.22
N GLY A 253 24.07 -11.81 25.89
CA GLY A 253 24.14 -13.03 26.71
C GLY A 253 23.04 -14.02 26.33
N ALA A 254 23.35 -15.32 26.33
CA ALA A 254 22.46 -16.38 25.83
C ALA A 254 21.07 -16.41 26.51
N LYS A 255 20.99 -16.02 27.79
CA LYS A 255 19.72 -15.93 28.56
C LYS A 255 18.81 -14.76 28.14
N HIS A 256 19.25 -13.89 27.23
CA HIS A 256 18.55 -12.66 26.84
C HIS A 256 18.28 -12.53 25.33
N GLN A 257 18.67 -13.52 24.52
CA GLN A 257 18.38 -13.57 23.09
C GLN A 257 16.86 -13.74 22.85
N PRO A 258 16.20 -12.85 22.09
CA PRO A 258 14.74 -12.84 21.99
C PRO A 258 14.18 -13.80 20.94
N VAL A 259 12.86 -14.01 21.00
CA VAL A 259 12.06 -14.32 19.81
C VAL A 259 11.55 -12.99 19.26
N VAL A 260 11.79 -12.71 17.98
CA VAL A 260 11.33 -11.48 17.33
C VAL A 260 10.10 -11.78 16.49
N TYR A 261 9.02 -11.02 16.71
CA TYR A 261 7.87 -10.98 15.82
C TYR A 261 7.93 -9.70 14.99
N TRP A 262 8.16 -9.86 13.68
CA TRP A 262 8.04 -8.80 12.69
C TRP A 262 6.56 -8.70 12.25
N MET A 263 5.88 -7.68 12.77
CA MET A 263 4.48 -7.37 12.45
C MET A 263 4.42 -6.37 11.29
N HIS A 264 3.61 -6.69 10.28
CA HIS A 264 3.50 -5.90 9.03
C HIS A 264 2.04 -5.55 8.69
N ASN A 265 1.19 -6.57 8.55
CA ASN A 265 -0.20 -6.43 8.11
C ASN A 265 -1.22 -6.90 9.18
N THR A 266 -0.76 -7.42 10.32
CA THR A 266 -1.63 -7.96 11.37
C THR A 266 -1.59 -7.06 12.63
N LEU A 267 -2.13 -5.85 12.49
CA LEU A 267 -2.16 -4.79 13.52
C LEU A 267 -3.15 -5.07 14.67
N ARG A 268 -3.05 -6.23 15.31
CA ARG A 268 -3.95 -6.67 16.38
C ARG A 268 -3.31 -7.70 17.31
N VAL A 269 -3.84 -7.79 18.54
CA VAL A 269 -3.30 -8.63 19.62
C VAL A 269 -4.32 -9.64 20.13
N MET A 270 -5.60 -9.27 20.26
CA MET A 270 -6.57 -10.06 21.01
C MET A 270 -7.05 -11.30 20.26
N GLN A 271 -7.29 -11.21 18.94
CA GLN A 271 -7.91 -12.31 18.17
C GLN A 271 -7.33 -12.49 16.77
N GLY A 272 -7.04 -13.75 16.40
CA GLY A 272 -6.71 -14.11 15.03
C GLY A 272 -5.32 -13.68 14.55
N ASN A 273 -4.41 -13.29 15.43
CA ASN A 273 -3.00 -13.05 15.09
C ASN A 273 -2.19 -14.34 15.30
N PHE A 274 -2.02 -15.11 14.23
CA PHE A 274 -1.31 -16.39 14.26
C PHE A 274 0.22 -16.21 14.30
N GLY A 275 0.75 -15.08 13.81
CA GLY A 275 2.16 -14.71 13.92
C GLY A 275 2.56 -14.43 15.37
N LEU A 276 1.79 -13.58 16.06
CA LEU A 276 1.97 -13.29 17.47
C LEU A 276 1.79 -14.53 18.35
N GLU A 277 0.75 -15.35 18.10
CA GLU A 277 0.53 -16.60 18.82
C GLU A 277 1.75 -17.53 18.77
N VAL A 278 2.31 -17.74 17.57
CA VAL A 278 3.52 -18.55 17.38
C VAL A 278 4.74 -17.93 18.04
N ALA A 279 4.90 -16.61 18.01
CA ALA A 279 5.99 -15.93 18.71
C ALA A 279 5.87 -16.06 20.24
N ILE A 280 4.66 -16.01 20.80
CA ILE A 280 4.38 -16.29 22.22
C ILE A 280 4.70 -17.75 22.57
N LEU A 281 4.29 -18.72 21.74
CA LEU A 281 4.56 -20.14 21.96
C LEU A 281 6.07 -20.47 21.88
N LEU A 282 6.79 -19.88 20.92
CA LEU A 282 8.25 -20.00 20.81
C LEU A 282 8.95 -19.34 22.01
N SER A 283 8.53 -18.15 22.42
CA SER A 283 9.03 -17.46 23.62
C SER A 283 8.89 -18.33 24.87
N ARG A 284 7.70 -18.92 25.09
CA ARG A 284 7.45 -19.87 26.20
C ARG A 284 8.31 -21.14 26.09
N ARG A 285 8.41 -21.75 24.90
CA ARG A 285 9.15 -23.01 24.69
C ARG A 285 10.67 -22.85 24.84
N LEU A 286 11.22 -21.69 24.49
CA LEU A 286 12.64 -21.37 24.67
C LEU A 286 12.96 -20.73 26.02
N SER A 287 11.94 -20.38 26.83
CA SER A 287 12.09 -19.48 28.00
C SER A 287 12.78 -18.14 27.64
N ALA A 288 12.54 -17.65 26.42
CA ALA A 288 13.20 -16.50 25.83
C ALA A 288 12.26 -15.27 25.79
N PRO A 289 12.78 -14.04 25.95
CA PRO A 289 11.96 -12.83 25.90
C PRO A 289 11.35 -12.61 24.50
N LEU A 290 10.06 -12.25 24.46
CA LEU A 290 9.39 -11.79 23.24
C LEU A 290 9.77 -10.33 22.96
N VAL A 291 10.02 -10.01 21.69
CA VAL A 291 10.17 -8.64 21.17
C VAL A 291 9.33 -8.50 19.91
N VAL A 292 8.63 -7.37 19.75
CA VAL A 292 7.84 -7.07 18.55
C VAL A 292 8.49 -5.91 17.80
N LEU A 293 8.53 -6.03 16.47
CA LEU A 293 9.13 -5.10 15.54
C LEU A 293 8.09 -4.74 14.48
N SER A 294 7.89 -3.47 14.17
CA SER A 294 7.04 -3.06 13.05
C SER A 294 7.65 -1.90 12.28
N LEU A 295 7.55 -1.96 10.95
CA LEU A 295 8.04 -0.94 10.04
C LEU A 295 6.87 -0.03 9.66
N ILE A 296 7.00 1.27 9.93
CA ILE A 296 5.91 2.25 9.87
C ILE A 296 6.33 3.42 9.00
N GLN A 297 5.53 3.77 8.00
CA GLN A 297 5.82 4.86 7.08
C GLN A 297 5.83 6.20 7.82
N SER A 298 6.80 7.05 7.49
CA SER A 298 7.01 8.36 8.11
C SER A 298 5.83 9.32 7.94
N SER A 299 5.06 9.18 6.86
CA SER A 299 3.78 9.86 6.62
C SER A 299 2.71 9.57 7.69
N ILE A 300 2.77 8.39 8.32
CA ILE A 300 1.91 8.03 9.47
C ILE A 300 2.45 8.67 10.77
N ILE A 301 3.76 8.88 10.89
CA ILE A 301 4.41 9.34 12.14
C ILE A 301 4.47 10.86 12.26
N TYR A 302 4.80 11.55 11.17
CA TYR A 302 5.06 12.98 11.14
C TYR A 302 3.89 13.77 10.53
N PRO A 303 3.67 15.02 10.96
CA PRO A 303 2.65 15.88 10.38
C PRO A 303 2.95 16.17 8.90
N VAL A 304 2.01 15.80 8.04
CA VAL A 304 1.99 16.12 6.61
C VAL A 304 0.74 16.96 6.31
N CYS A 305 0.85 17.94 5.42
CA CYS A 305 -0.27 18.85 5.12
C CYS A 305 -1.52 18.10 4.62
N HIS A 306 -1.31 17.01 3.87
CA HIS A 306 -2.36 16.11 3.39
C HIS A 306 -1.90 14.65 3.51
N SER A 307 -2.80 13.76 3.93
CA SER A 307 -2.60 12.31 3.90
C SER A 307 -2.62 11.80 2.46
N ALA A 308 -1.59 11.05 2.04
CA ALA A 308 -1.52 10.56 0.66
C ALA A 308 -2.39 9.31 0.43
N THR A 309 -2.59 8.49 1.46
CA THR A 309 -3.44 7.29 1.46
C THR A 309 -4.45 7.33 2.60
N ALA A 310 -5.48 6.49 2.52
CA ALA A 310 -6.36 6.20 3.65
C ALA A 310 -5.59 5.72 4.88
N SER A 311 -4.55 4.90 4.69
CA SER A 311 -3.73 4.37 5.77
C SER A 311 -2.88 5.45 6.47
N ASP A 312 -2.39 6.46 5.73
CA ASP A 312 -1.72 7.63 6.33
C ASP A 312 -2.63 8.42 7.28
N ALA A 313 -3.91 8.55 6.92
CA ALA A 313 -4.89 9.26 7.74
C ALA A 313 -5.26 8.47 9.00
N TYR A 314 -5.64 7.19 8.86
CA TYR A 314 -6.34 6.47 9.93
C TYR A 314 -5.47 5.52 10.77
N ALA A 315 -4.26 5.14 10.32
CA ALA A 315 -3.45 4.14 11.03
C ALA A 315 -2.99 4.58 12.44
N ARG A 316 -2.83 5.88 12.68
CA ARG A 316 -2.28 6.44 13.93
C ARG A 316 -3.03 6.00 15.18
N PHE A 317 -4.36 5.90 15.14
CA PHE A 317 -5.17 5.43 16.27
C PHE A 317 -4.89 3.96 16.60
N SER A 318 -4.93 3.08 15.59
CA SER A 318 -4.64 1.65 15.79
C SER A 318 -3.22 1.38 16.28
N LEU A 319 -2.22 2.13 15.80
CA LEU A 319 -0.83 1.96 16.21
C LEU A 319 -0.60 2.41 17.67
N VAL A 320 -1.33 3.42 18.16
CA VAL A 320 -1.27 3.84 19.56
C VAL A 320 -1.95 2.84 20.49
N GLU A 321 -3.13 2.31 20.13
CA GLU A 321 -3.78 1.23 20.89
C GLU A 321 -2.86 -0.01 20.97
N LEU A 322 -2.33 -0.44 19.83
CA LEU A 322 -1.41 -1.57 19.71
C LEU A 322 -0.16 -1.40 20.59
N TYR A 323 0.46 -0.21 20.54
CA TYR A 323 1.60 0.13 21.40
C TYR A 323 1.24 0.09 22.89
N GLN A 324 0.06 0.62 23.27
CA GLN A 324 -0.43 0.55 24.65
C GLN A 324 -0.70 -0.88 25.12
N GLN A 325 -1.25 -1.75 24.27
CA GLN A 325 -1.49 -3.17 24.58
C GLN A 325 -0.17 -3.90 24.90
N PHE A 326 0.87 -3.75 24.06
CA PHE A 326 2.19 -4.35 24.31
C PHE A 326 2.88 -3.75 25.53
N LEU A 327 2.84 -2.43 25.69
CA LEU A 327 3.41 -1.72 26.84
C LEU A 327 2.80 -2.20 28.17
N HIS A 328 1.46 -2.36 28.22
CA HIS A 328 0.76 -2.86 29.41
C HIS A 328 1.10 -4.33 29.74
N ALA A 329 1.42 -5.16 28.74
CA ALA A 329 1.92 -6.51 28.97
C ALA A 329 3.40 -6.55 29.39
N GLY A 330 4.14 -5.46 29.22
CA GLY A 330 5.59 -5.40 29.43
C GLY A 330 6.41 -5.94 28.25
N VAL A 331 5.79 -6.18 27.09
CA VAL A 331 6.46 -6.65 25.87
C VAL A 331 7.05 -5.45 25.11
N PRO A 332 8.36 -5.44 24.77
CA PRO A 332 8.95 -4.37 23.96
C PRO A 332 8.38 -4.35 22.54
N PHE A 333 7.87 -3.18 22.12
CA PHE A 333 7.39 -2.91 20.76
C PHE A 333 8.23 -1.81 20.11
N PHE A 334 9.05 -2.18 19.12
CA PHE A 334 9.87 -1.27 18.35
C PHE A 334 9.16 -0.89 17.04
N GLY A 335 8.54 0.28 17.03
CA GLY A 335 8.14 0.93 15.78
C GLY A 335 9.35 1.61 15.17
N ILE A 336 9.63 1.35 13.89
CA ILE A 336 10.77 1.93 13.16
C ILE A 336 10.25 2.63 11.91
N THR A 337 10.78 3.82 11.65
CA THR A 337 10.42 4.64 10.49
C THR A 337 11.67 5.16 9.76
N ALA A 338 11.48 5.77 8.59
CA ALA A 338 12.58 6.43 7.88
C ALA A 338 12.95 7.75 8.57
N LYS A 339 14.25 8.03 8.63
CA LYS A 339 14.76 9.31 9.12
C LYS A 339 14.67 10.35 7.99
N GLU A 340 13.87 11.39 8.19
CA GLU A 340 13.69 12.45 7.21
C GLU A 340 14.80 13.53 7.32
N ASP A 341 15.73 13.52 6.37
CA ASP A 341 16.83 14.49 6.27
C ASP A 341 16.55 15.57 5.22
N GLU A 342 16.21 16.77 5.68
CA GLU A 342 15.98 18.00 4.86
C GLU A 342 17.16 18.43 3.94
N GLY A 343 18.29 17.72 3.95
CA GLY A 343 19.57 18.27 3.49
C GLY A 343 20.56 17.31 2.85
N LEU A 344 20.19 16.07 2.47
CA LEU A 344 21.08 15.26 1.64
C LEU A 344 20.82 15.46 0.14
N LYS A 345 21.76 16.14 -0.51
CA LYS A 345 22.04 15.92 -1.93
C LYS A 345 22.24 14.43 -2.15
N ALA A 346 21.83 13.89 -3.29
CA ALA A 346 22.21 12.54 -3.69
C ALA A 346 23.74 12.45 -3.82
N SER A 347 24.40 11.98 -2.75
CA SER A 347 25.82 11.67 -2.77
C SER A 347 26.01 10.48 -3.70
N GLY A 348 26.53 10.75 -4.90
CA GLY A 348 27.04 9.74 -5.83
C GLY A 348 28.33 9.10 -5.32
N ASP A 349 28.29 8.65 -4.07
CA ASP A 349 29.42 8.15 -3.31
C ASP A 349 29.76 6.75 -3.84
N GLN A 350 30.81 6.68 -4.66
CA GLN A 350 31.35 5.45 -5.24
C GLN A 350 32.07 4.61 -4.17
N GLN A 351 31.36 4.28 -3.09
CA GLN A 351 31.86 3.47 -1.98
C GLN A 351 31.97 2.01 -2.41
N SER A 352 33.18 1.64 -2.84
CA SER A 352 33.82 0.31 -2.79
C SER A 352 32.96 -0.94 -3.03
N PHE A 353 33.36 -1.80 -3.97
CA PHE A 353 32.75 -3.09 -4.34
C PHE A 353 32.71 -4.20 -3.25
N ALA A 354 32.63 -3.85 -1.96
CA ALA A 354 32.23 -4.77 -0.91
C ALA A 354 30.71 -5.00 -0.98
N LEU A 355 30.28 -6.26 -1.08
CA LEU A 355 28.86 -6.62 -1.05
C LEU A 355 28.24 -6.19 0.28
N LYS A 356 27.31 -5.24 0.24
CA LYS A 356 26.55 -4.80 1.42
C LYS A 356 25.61 -5.93 1.87
N PRO A 357 25.39 -6.16 3.16
CA PRO A 357 24.42 -7.12 3.64
C PRO A 357 23.00 -6.79 3.17
N ASN A 358 22.07 -7.75 3.26
CA ASN A 358 20.65 -7.43 3.11
C ASN A 358 20.19 -6.52 4.28
N PRO A 359 19.50 -5.39 4.02
CA PRO A 359 19.19 -4.42 5.08
C PRO A 359 18.16 -4.93 6.09
N LEU A 360 17.23 -5.81 5.69
CA LEU A 360 16.33 -6.49 6.64
C LEU A 360 17.10 -7.52 7.49
N TYR A 361 18.12 -8.18 6.93
CA TYR A 361 19.02 -9.02 7.72
C TYR A 361 19.78 -8.20 8.78
N GLU A 362 20.37 -7.06 8.41
CA GLU A 362 21.07 -6.20 9.39
C GLU A 362 20.14 -5.79 10.53
N LEU A 363 18.92 -5.36 10.20
CA LEU A 363 17.95 -4.90 11.17
C LEU A 363 17.45 -6.00 12.11
N LEU A 364 17.16 -7.19 11.58
CA LEU A 364 16.67 -8.32 12.37
C LEU A 364 17.78 -8.97 13.21
N ASP A 365 18.99 -9.11 12.67
CA ASP A 365 20.12 -9.73 13.39
C ASP A 365 20.67 -8.84 14.53
N ALA A 366 20.43 -7.52 14.47
CA ALA A 366 20.77 -6.57 15.52
C ALA A 366 20.12 -6.88 16.89
N PHE A 367 18.98 -7.59 16.90
CA PHE A 367 18.31 -8.05 18.12
C PHE A 367 18.93 -9.33 18.71
N GLU A 368 19.90 -9.95 18.03
CA GLU A 368 20.41 -11.30 18.27
C GLU A 368 19.31 -12.37 18.50
N PRO A 369 18.31 -12.52 17.60
CA PRO A 369 17.19 -13.42 17.82
C PRO A 369 17.58 -14.91 17.80
N HIS A 370 16.75 -15.73 18.44
CA HIS A 370 16.69 -17.19 18.24
C HIS A 370 15.91 -17.55 16.96
N ALA A 371 14.79 -16.85 16.73
CA ALA A 371 13.92 -17.02 15.58
C ALA A 371 13.20 -15.69 15.28
N VAL A 372 12.96 -15.45 14.00
CA VAL A 372 12.11 -14.38 13.48
C VAL A 372 10.82 -15.00 12.95
N VAL A 373 9.70 -14.60 13.53
CA VAL A 373 8.35 -14.87 13.03
C VAL A 373 7.87 -13.62 12.31
N THR A 374 7.23 -13.76 11.16
CA THR A 374 6.57 -12.66 10.44
C THR A 374 5.14 -13.01 10.08
N ASP A 375 4.32 -12.00 9.77
CA ASP A 375 3.08 -12.21 9.02
C ASP A 375 3.38 -12.77 7.61
N ALA A 376 2.40 -13.43 6.99
CA ALA A 376 2.46 -13.78 5.58
C ALA A 376 2.18 -12.54 4.70
N MET A 377 3.13 -12.21 3.83
CA MET A 377 3.02 -11.05 2.93
C MET A 377 2.28 -11.44 1.64
N PHE A 378 1.21 -10.70 1.36
CA PHE A 378 0.38 -10.83 0.14
C PHE A 378 0.66 -9.70 -0.85
N ASP A 379 1.07 -8.53 -0.34
CA ASP A 379 1.57 -7.41 -1.12
C ASP A 379 2.88 -7.76 -1.85
N SER A 380 3.11 -7.14 -3.01
CA SER A 380 4.30 -7.40 -3.81
C SER A 380 5.62 -7.01 -3.11
N PRO A 381 5.74 -5.82 -2.48
CA PRO A 381 6.99 -5.39 -1.84
C PRO A 381 7.44 -6.30 -0.70
N GLY A 382 6.56 -6.57 0.28
CA GLY A 382 6.84 -7.44 1.41
C GLY A 382 7.12 -8.88 1.00
N ARG A 383 6.44 -9.37 -0.05
CA ARG A 383 6.72 -10.71 -0.61
C ARG A 383 8.07 -10.78 -1.32
N ASN A 384 8.41 -9.77 -2.14
CA ASN A 384 9.70 -9.66 -2.83
C ASN A 384 10.85 -9.67 -1.80
N ASP A 385 10.73 -8.85 -0.77
CA ASP A 385 11.72 -8.73 0.29
C ASP A 385 11.84 -9.98 1.16
N LEU A 386 10.73 -10.65 1.48
CA LEU A 386 10.76 -11.93 2.21
C LEU A 386 11.45 -13.03 1.39
N ILE A 387 11.28 -13.03 0.06
CA ILE A 387 11.99 -13.94 -0.85
C ILE A 387 13.48 -13.59 -0.94
N ARG A 388 13.85 -12.29 -1.05
CA ARG A 388 15.24 -11.82 -1.03
C ARG A 388 15.96 -12.18 0.27
N LEU A 389 15.31 -11.93 1.41
CA LEU A 389 15.84 -12.26 2.74
C LEU A 389 16.05 -13.77 2.89
N ALA A 390 15.08 -14.60 2.48
CA ALA A 390 15.23 -16.06 2.50
C ALA A 390 16.39 -16.55 1.60
N ARG A 391 16.54 -15.98 0.39
CA ARG A 391 17.67 -16.27 -0.51
C ARG A 391 19.02 -15.84 0.09
N TYR A 392 19.07 -14.67 0.72
CA TYR A 392 20.26 -14.15 1.41
C TYR A 392 20.66 -15.06 2.60
N LEU A 393 19.70 -15.49 3.42
CA LEU A 393 19.92 -16.40 4.55
C LEU A 393 20.46 -17.77 4.10
N GLU A 394 19.91 -18.34 3.02
CA GLU A 394 20.38 -19.63 2.49
C GLU A 394 21.78 -19.55 1.87
N LEU A 395 22.11 -18.45 1.19
CA LEU A 395 23.48 -18.20 0.69
C LEU A 395 24.49 -18.00 1.83
N ASN A 396 24.07 -17.39 2.95
CA ASN A 396 24.91 -17.09 4.11
C ASN A 396 24.72 -18.08 5.28
N ARG A 397 24.25 -19.31 4.99
CA ARG A 397 23.77 -20.30 5.99
C ARG A 397 24.78 -20.76 7.05
N SER A 398 26.08 -20.49 6.83
CA SER A 398 27.16 -20.72 7.81
C SER A 398 27.33 -19.59 8.83
N SER A 399 26.80 -18.40 8.53
CA SER A 399 26.92 -17.19 9.36
C SER A 399 25.61 -16.81 10.06
N CYS A 400 24.46 -17.10 9.44
CA CYS A 400 23.14 -16.82 9.99
C CYS A 400 22.76 -17.82 11.09
N SER A 401 22.30 -17.32 12.26
CA SER A 401 22.11 -18.12 13.48
C SER A 401 20.66 -18.24 13.97
N TRP A 402 19.69 -17.81 13.16
CA TRP A 402 18.26 -17.79 13.52
C TRP A 402 17.37 -18.33 12.41
N SER A 403 16.22 -18.88 12.78
CA SER A 403 15.20 -19.36 11.83
C SER A 403 14.30 -18.22 11.33
N LEU A 404 13.80 -18.33 10.10
CA LEU A 404 12.77 -17.43 9.55
C LEU A 404 11.52 -18.22 9.16
N LEU A 405 10.36 -17.79 9.65
CA LEU A 405 9.05 -18.35 9.31
C LEU A 405 7.98 -17.27 9.19
N SER A 406 6.97 -17.51 8.35
CA SER A 406 5.79 -16.65 8.22
C SER A 406 4.52 -17.41 8.59
N MET A 407 3.57 -16.71 9.21
CA MET A 407 2.25 -17.24 9.57
C MET A 407 1.14 -16.52 8.80
N ASP A 408 0.21 -17.27 8.18
CA ASP A 408 -0.96 -16.66 7.56
C ASP A 408 -1.97 -16.21 8.64
N SER A 409 -1.93 -14.91 8.96
CA SER A 409 -2.90 -14.20 9.78
C SER A 409 -3.99 -13.48 8.96
N THR A 410 -4.00 -13.62 7.63
CA THR A 410 -4.77 -12.77 6.71
C THR A 410 -5.98 -13.49 6.11
N THR A 411 -5.86 -14.76 5.75
CA THR A 411 -6.97 -15.53 5.15
C THR A 411 -7.93 -16.11 6.19
N CYS A 412 -9.21 -16.23 5.82
CA CYS A 412 -10.15 -17.06 6.59
C CYS A 412 -9.74 -18.54 6.55
N CYS A 413 -9.29 -19.03 5.40
CA CYS A 413 -8.76 -20.37 5.20
C CYS A 413 -7.53 -20.35 4.28
N PRO A 414 -6.37 -20.90 4.69
CA PRO A 414 -5.15 -20.93 3.88
C PRO A 414 -5.22 -22.02 2.79
N ALA A 415 -6.32 -22.06 2.02
CA ALA A 415 -6.58 -23.10 1.02
C ALA A 415 -5.47 -23.20 -0.04
N TYR A 416 -4.79 -22.09 -0.34
CA TYR A 416 -3.62 -22.05 -1.23
C TYR A 416 -2.38 -22.76 -0.66
N GLN A 417 -2.30 -22.94 0.67
CA GLN A 417 -1.29 -23.77 1.33
C GLN A 417 -1.75 -25.22 1.50
N LEU A 418 -3.06 -25.48 1.64
CA LEU A 418 -3.57 -26.80 2.00
C LEU A 418 -4.02 -27.67 0.81
N SER A 419 -4.41 -27.07 -0.32
CA SER A 419 -4.72 -27.79 -1.56
C SER A 419 -3.47 -27.98 -2.40
N MET A 420 -3.12 -29.23 -2.71
CA MET A 420 -2.05 -29.57 -3.65
C MET A 420 -2.32 -29.04 -5.07
N LYS A 421 -3.60 -28.88 -5.47
CA LYS A 421 -3.94 -28.30 -6.78
C LYS A 421 -3.66 -26.80 -6.82
N LEU A 422 -3.99 -26.08 -5.74
CA LEU A 422 -3.67 -24.66 -5.62
C LEU A 422 -2.16 -24.43 -5.44
N GLN A 423 -1.45 -25.31 -4.72
CA GLN A 423 0.02 -25.29 -4.68
C GLN A 423 0.64 -25.43 -6.07
N GLY A 424 0.20 -26.41 -6.87
CA GLY A 424 0.70 -26.64 -8.23
C GLY A 424 0.50 -25.45 -9.19
N SER A 425 -0.50 -24.60 -8.94
CA SER A 425 -0.67 -23.36 -9.74
C SER A 425 0.45 -22.33 -9.58
N PHE A 426 1.29 -22.44 -8.54
CA PHE A 426 2.48 -21.60 -8.36
C PHE A 426 3.73 -22.13 -9.08
N GLU A 427 3.64 -23.27 -9.79
CA GLU A 427 4.73 -23.77 -10.64
C GLU A 427 4.92 -22.88 -11.88
N ARG A 428 6.15 -22.80 -12.41
CA ARG A 428 6.48 -21.90 -13.52
C ARG A 428 5.63 -22.18 -14.77
N GLY A 429 4.79 -21.21 -15.15
CA GLY A 429 3.94 -21.31 -16.34
C GLY A 429 2.59 -22.01 -16.10
N ALA A 430 2.29 -22.44 -14.88
CA ALA A 430 0.95 -22.89 -14.52
C ALA A 430 0.00 -21.70 -14.40
N GLY A 431 -1.19 -21.80 -15.02
CA GLY A 431 -2.25 -20.80 -14.88
C GLY A 431 -2.85 -20.77 -13.47
N PHE A 432 -3.45 -19.64 -13.09
CA PHE A 432 -4.23 -19.56 -11.85
C PHE A 432 -5.52 -20.39 -11.96
N ALA A 433 -6.00 -20.89 -10.81
CA ALA A 433 -7.25 -21.63 -10.72
C ALA A 433 -8.46 -20.73 -10.99
N SER A 434 -9.47 -21.26 -11.70
CA SER A 434 -10.76 -20.58 -11.90
C SER A 434 -11.47 -20.32 -10.55
N GLU A 435 -12.46 -19.43 -10.51
CA GLU A 435 -13.19 -19.16 -9.27
C GLU A 435 -13.94 -20.42 -8.79
N GLU A 436 -14.49 -21.21 -9.70
CA GLU A 436 -15.19 -22.45 -9.37
C GLU A 436 -14.21 -23.55 -8.92
N GLN A 437 -13.02 -23.64 -9.53
CA GLN A 437 -11.96 -24.55 -9.11
C GLN A 437 -11.46 -24.18 -7.70
N PHE A 438 -11.16 -22.90 -7.46
CA PHE A 438 -10.77 -22.43 -6.13
C PHE A 438 -11.89 -22.64 -5.11
N ALA A 439 -13.15 -22.34 -5.45
CA ALA A 439 -14.28 -22.54 -4.56
C ALA A 439 -14.49 -24.02 -4.16
N ALA A 440 -14.28 -24.96 -5.08
CA ALA A 440 -14.38 -26.40 -4.81
C ALA A 440 -13.28 -26.88 -3.85
N GLU A 441 -12.04 -26.43 -4.04
CA GLU A 441 -10.94 -26.70 -3.11
C GLU A 441 -11.20 -26.03 -1.76
N TYR A 442 -11.46 -24.71 -1.74
CA TYR A 442 -11.72 -23.91 -0.55
C TYR A 442 -12.83 -24.49 0.33
N ALA A 443 -13.95 -24.95 -0.26
CA ALA A 443 -15.04 -25.57 0.48
C ALA A 443 -14.62 -26.83 1.27
N SER A 444 -13.57 -27.53 0.83
CA SER A 444 -13.02 -28.71 1.50
C SER A 444 -12.14 -28.39 2.71
N PHE A 445 -11.69 -27.14 2.85
CA PHE A 445 -10.85 -26.65 3.97
C PHE A 445 -11.56 -25.62 4.86
N ALA A 446 -12.61 -24.95 4.36
CA ALA A 446 -13.36 -23.92 5.09
C ALA A 446 -14.35 -24.48 6.15
N GLN A 447 -14.53 -25.80 6.23
CA GLN A 447 -15.26 -26.43 7.34
C GLN A 447 -14.35 -26.56 8.57
N PRO A 448 -14.83 -26.34 9.81
CA PRO A 448 -14.02 -26.54 11.01
C PRO A 448 -13.56 -27.99 11.17
N ARG A 449 -12.30 -28.27 10.82
CA ARG A 449 -11.65 -29.58 10.99
C ARG A 449 -11.27 -29.88 12.43
N HIS A 450 -10.98 -28.81 13.19
CA HIS A 450 -10.51 -28.83 14.57
C HIS A 450 -11.44 -27.96 15.43
N GLY A 451 -11.34 -28.09 16.76
CA GLY A 451 -12.04 -27.19 17.68
C GLY A 451 -11.57 -25.74 17.56
N THR A 452 -12.39 -24.81 18.08
CA THR A 452 -12.08 -23.38 18.14
C THR A 452 -10.69 -23.15 18.77
N TYR A 453 -9.79 -22.51 18.03
CA TYR A 453 -8.47 -22.15 18.58
C TYR A 453 -8.64 -21.01 19.60
N VAL A 454 -8.05 -21.18 20.79
CA VAL A 454 -8.06 -20.18 21.86
C VAL A 454 -6.71 -19.47 21.84
N PHE A 455 -6.72 -18.18 21.50
CA PHE A 455 -5.51 -17.36 21.47
C PHE A 455 -4.94 -17.12 22.88
N SER A 456 -3.62 -17.14 22.96
CA SER A 456 -2.85 -16.83 24.14
C SER A 456 -2.96 -15.35 24.49
N SER A 457 -3.18 -15.03 25.76
CA SER A 457 -2.90 -13.68 26.26
C SER A 457 -1.40 -13.37 26.16
N LEU A 458 -1.07 -12.08 25.94
CA LEU A 458 0.31 -11.61 25.97
C LEU A 458 1.01 -12.04 27.28
N PRO A 459 2.28 -12.47 27.22
CA PRO A 459 3.03 -12.78 28.43
C PRO A 459 3.20 -11.50 29.26
N ARG A 460 2.76 -11.54 30.52
CA ARG A 460 3.02 -10.46 31.49
C ARG A 460 4.47 -10.56 31.95
N VAL A 461 5.32 -9.64 31.49
CA VAL A 461 6.76 -9.63 31.78
C VAL A 461 7.10 -8.36 32.57
N VAL A 462 7.85 -8.51 33.67
CA VAL A 462 8.44 -7.34 34.33
C VAL A 462 9.55 -6.80 33.42
N GLN A 463 9.39 -5.57 32.93
CA GLN A 463 10.40 -4.97 32.05
C GLN A 463 11.73 -4.78 32.80
N ASP A 464 12.82 -5.19 32.17
CA ASP A 464 14.16 -4.72 32.49
C ASP A 464 14.48 -3.48 31.62
N PRO A 465 14.44 -2.26 32.17
CA PRO A 465 14.72 -1.04 31.43
C PRO A 465 16.21 -0.92 31.05
N ALA A 466 17.12 -1.60 31.75
CA ALA A 466 18.54 -1.62 31.38
C ALA A 466 18.77 -2.53 30.17
N LEU A 467 18.14 -3.70 30.11
CA LEU A 467 18.18 -4.59 28.94
C LEU A 467 17.55 -3.91 27.70
N ASN A 468 16.40 -3.26 27.85
CA ASN A 468 15.77 -2.53 26.74
C ASN A 468 16.64 -1.35 26.26
N ARG A 469 17.20 -0.55 27.19
CA ARG A 469 18.16 0.53 26.85
C ARG A 469 19.43 -0.02 26.18
N ARG A 470 19.89 -1.23 26.54
CA ARG A 470 21.02 -1.93 25.89
C ARG A 470 20.68 -2.33 24.46
N ARG A 471 19.47 -2.83 24.21
CA ARG A 471 18.97 -3.16 22.86
C ARG A 471 18.85 -1.92 21.97
N SER A 472 18.22 -0.83 22.41
CA SER A 472 18.16 0.41 21.61
C SER A 472 19.56 0.98 21.31
N LYS A 473 20.54 0.84 22.22
CA LYS A 473 21.94 1.22 21.96
C LYS A 473 22.68 0.33 20.96
N MET A 474 22.32 -0.95 20.84
CA MET A 474 22.85 -1.82 19.78
C MET A 474 22.20 -1.46 18.44
N LEU A 475 20.87 -1.34 18.45
CA LEU A 475 20.02 -1.03 17.31
C LEU A 475 20.36 0.33 16.67
N SER A 476 20.70 1.36 17.45
CA SER A 476 21.00 2.72 16.95
C SER A 476 22.11 2.75 15.91
N SER A 477 23.12 1.87 16.04
CA SER A 477 24.22 1.77 15.05
C SER A 477 23.76 1.24 13.69
N VAL A 478 22.73 0.39 13.67
CA VAL A 478 22.14 -0.19 12.45
C VAL A 478 21.12 0.77 11.86
N LEU A 479 20.27 1.37 12.70
CA LEU A 479 19.35 2.44 12.32
C LEU A 479 20.07 3.57 11.58
N GLN A 480 21.20 4.05 12.13
CA GLN A 480 22.00 5.10 11.50
C GLN A 480 22.57 4.69 10.13
N ARG A 481 23.01 3.44 9.94
CA ARG A 481 23.47 2.95 8.62
C ARG A 481 22.32 2.88 7.62
N LEU A 482 21.15 2.41 8.06
CA LEU A 482 19.97 2.18 7.22
C LEU A 482 19.13 3.45 6.99
N HIS A 483 19.51 4.59 7.58
CA HIS A 483 18.76 5.86 7.53
C HIS A 483 17.34 5.71 8.13
N LEU A 484 17.26 4.99 9.24
CA LEU A 484 16.04 4.69 10.00
C LEU A 484 16.12 5.30 11.41
N GLU A 485 14.99 5.41 12.10
CA GLU A 485 14.90 5.81 13.52
C GLU A 485 13.74 5.13 14.26
N GLU A 486 13.81 5.13 15.60
CA GLU A 486 12.77 4.56 16.48
C GLU A 486 11.62 5.58 16.69
N VAL A 487 10.37 5.14 16.51
CA VAL A 487 9.18 6.00 16.52
C VAL A 487 8.93 6.62 17.91
N ASN A 488 8.88 7.96 17.97
CA ASN A 488 8.49 8.67 19.18
C ASN A 488 6.96 8.68 19.36
N TRP A 489 6.46 7.70 20.10
CA TRP A 489 5.03 7.51 20.41
C TRP A 489 4.32 8.71 21.08
N HIS A 490 5.05 9.69 21.62
CA HIS A 490 4.45 10.92 22.14
C HIS A 490 3.95 11.83 21.02
N ILE A 491 4.64 11.86 19.87
CA ILE A 491 4.23 12.64 18.69
C ILE A 491 2.93 12.04 18.12
N VAL A 492 2.91 10.72 17.88
CA VAL A 492 1.73 10.01 17.35
C VAL A 492 0.50 10.17 18.27
N LYS A 493 0.71 10.20 19.59
CA LYS A 493 -0.37 10.49 20.56
C LYS A 493 -0.86 11.93 20.50
N ALA A 494 0.02 12.91 20.34
CA ALA A 494 -0.37 14.32 20.20
C ALA A 494 -1.10 14.57 18.86
N GLU A 495 -0.66 13.97 17.75
CA GLU A 495 -1.36 13.98 16.46
C GLU A 495 -2.78 13.38 16.59
N ASN A 496 -2.94 12.24 17.28
CA ASN A 496 -4.25 11.66 17.58
C ASN A 496 -5.14 12.56 18.46
N ALA A 497 -4.55 13.36 19.34
CA ALA A 497 -5.28 14.29 20.21
C ALA A 497 -5.68 15.60 19.50
N GLN A 498 -4.95 16.01 18.46
CA GLN A 498 -5.32 17.13 17.59
C GLN A 498 -6.25 16.72 16.43
N SER A 499 -6.28 15.44 16.08
CA SER A 499 -7.22 14.87 15.12
C SER A 499 -8.66 15.09 15.62
N GLY A 500 -9.51 15.69 14.78
CA GLY A 500 -10.84 16.12 15.18
C GLY A 500 -11.73 14.99 15.71
N THR A 501 -12.52 15.26 16.74
CA THR A 501 -13.33 14.25 17.48
C THR A 501 -14.37 13.49 16.63
N GLN A 502 -14.66 13.98 15.43
CA GLN A 502 -15.54 13.32 14.44
C GLN A 502 -14.81 12.30 13.55
N MET A 503 -13.48 12.20 13.63
CA MET A 503 -12.69 11.29 12.82
C MET A 503 -12.99 9.83 13.19
N ARG A 504 -13.52 9.06 12.24
CA ARG A 504 -13.74 7.62 12.43
C ARG A 504 -12.39 6.93 12.67
N ARG A 505 -12.20 6.42 13.87
CA ARG A 505 -11.11 5.55 14.29
C ARG A 505 -11.35 4.12 13.75
N PHE A 506 -10.30 3.29 13.68
CA PHE A 506 -10.34 1.92 13.12
C PHE A 506 -9.56 0.89 13.97
N SER A 507 -9.67 1.00 15.31
CA SER A 507 -8.94 0.18 16.30
C SER A 507 -9.36 -1.31 16.34
N GLU A 508 -8.59 -2.18 17.00
CA GLU A 508 -9.02 -3.57 17.29
C GLU A 508 -10.24 -3.57 18.22
N GLY A 509 -10.19 -2.81 19.33
CA GLY A 509 -11.32 -2.64 20.25
C GLY A 509 -12.60 -2.18 19.55
N GLU A 510 -12.48 -1.23 18.61
CA GLU A 510 -13.61 -0.71 17.82
C GLU A 510 -14.12 -1.71 16.78
N GLY A 511 -13.22 -2.46 16.13
CA GLY A 511 -13.62 -3.55 15.23
C GLY A 511 -14.40 -4.65 15.97
N LEU A 512 -13.99 -4.98 17.19
CA LEU A 512 -14.68 -5.91 18.09
C LEU A 512 -16.00 -5.32 18.63
N GLN A 513 -16.05 -4.03 18.96
CA GLN A 513 -17.26 -3.34 19.39
C GLN A 513 -18.30 -3.30 18.25
N LYS A 514 -17.88 -2.93 17.04
CA LYS A 514 -18.74 -2.88 15.83
C LYS A 514 -19.25 -4.26 15.42
N LEU A 515 -18.40 -5.29 15.50
CA LEU A 515 -18.84 -6.68 15.36
C LEU A 515 -19.90 -7.05 16.42
N SER A 516 -19.69 -6.66 17.68
CA SER A 516 -20.65 -6.94 18.76
C SER A 516 -21.99 -6.21 18.52
N GLN A 517 -21.95 -4.94 18.11
CA GLN A 517 -23.13 -4.16 17.72
C GLN A 517 -23.90 -4.82 16.56
N LEU A 518 -23.22 -5.32 15.52
CA LEU A 518 -23.84 -6.04 14.41
C LEU A 518 -24.47 -7.40 14.82
N LEU A 519 -24.03 -7.99 15.93
CA LEU A 519 -24.59 -9.24 16.46
C LEU A 519 -25.78 -8.98 17.39
N SER A 520 -25.77 -7.90 18.18
CA SER A 520 -26.91 -7.48 19.02
C SER A 520 -28.00 -6.75 18.23
N GLY A 521 -27.61 -5.95 17.25
CA GLY A 521 -28.49 -5.09 16.45
C GLY A 521 -29.36 -5.85 15.45
N SER A 522 -30.52 -5.27 15.16
CA SER A 522 -31.48 -5.78 14.18
C SER A 522 -32.27 -4.61 13.61
N ASP A 523 -31.63 -3.82 12.74
CA ASP A 523 -32.16 -2.59 12.13
C ASP A 523 -33.43 -2.81 11.28
N GLY A 524 -33.89 -4.06 11.14
CA GLY A 524 -35.13 -4.42 10.45
C GLY A 524 -35.06 -4.34 8.93
N GLN A 525 -34.00 -3.76 8.38
CA GLN A 525 -33.73 -3.59 6.95
C GLN A 525 -33.14 -4.85 6.30
N PRO A 526 -33.34 -5.05 4.98
CA PRO A 526 -32.57 -6.02 4.20
C PRO A 526 -31.05 -5.77 4.31
N ALA A 527 -30.26 -6.83 4.52
CA ALA A 527 -28.82 -6.73 4.74
C ALA A 527 -28.07 -5.96 3.61
N ILE A 528 -28.49 -6.16 2.36
CA ILE A 528 -27.93 -5.45 1.19
C ILE A 528 -28.18 -3.93 1.23
N GLN A 529 -29.33 -3.48 1.74
CA GLN A 529 -29.64 -2.05 1.89
C GLN A 529 -28.89 -1.42 3.07
N ALA A 530 -28.66 -2.19 4.15
CA ALA A 530 -27.78 -1.76 5.23
C ALA A 530 -26.33 -1.59 4.75
N GLU A 531 -25.82 -2.54 3.94
CA GLU A 531 -24.45 -2.49 3.40
C GLU A 531 -24.22 -1.38 2.37
N LEU A 532 -25.21 -1.09 1.52
CA LEU A 532 -25.20 0.06 0.60
C LEU A 532 -25.31 1.43 1.31
N ARG A 533 -25.68 1.44 2.60
CA ARG A 533 -25.67 2.62 3.49
C ARG A 533 -24.47 2.64 4.44
N GLY A 534 -23.46 1.79 4.23
CA GLY A 534 -22.23 1.74 5.03
C GLY A 534 -22.33 0.95 6.34
N GLY A 535 -23.46 0.27 6.57
CA GLY A 535 -23.69 -0.65 7.69
C GLY A 535 -23.55 -2.12 7.29
N GLY A 536 -24.24 -3.01 8.02
CA GLY A 536 -24.18 -4.46 7.78
C GLY A 536 -22.77 -5.05 7.88
N VAL A 537 -22.58 -6.28 7.38
CA VAL A 537 -21.34 -7.03 7.64
C VAL A 537 -20.15 -6.56 6.80
N LEU A 538 -20.41 -5.93 5.64
CA LEU A 538 -19.34 -5.38 4.81
C LEU A 538 -18.73 -4.09 5.37
N SER A 539 -19.40 -3.43 6.31
CA SER A 539 -18.83 -2.31 7.07
C SER A 539 -17.66 -2.69 8.00
N LEU A 540 -17.31 -3.98 8.06
CA LEU A 540 -16.12 -4.51 8.73
C LEU A 540 -14.89 -4.63 7.79
N LEU A 541 -15.05 -4.48 6.46
CA LEU A 541 -13.91 -4.60 5.52
C LEU A 541 -12.72 -3.68 5.85
N PRO A 542 -12.90 -2.39 6.20
CA PRO A 542 -11.78 -1.52 6.55
C PRO A 542 -10.91 -2.10 7.67
N PHE A 543 -11.51 -2.54 8.77
CA PHE A 543 -10.80 -3.18 9.90
C PHE A 543 -10.10 -4.48 9.49
N ILE A 544 -10.69 -5.24 8.56
CA ILE A 544 -10.14 -6.52 8.08
C ILE A 544 -8.94 -6.32 7.14
N ARG A 545 -8.96 -5.25 6.33
CA ARG A 545 -7.84 -4.87 5.42
C ARG A 545 -6.71 -4.19 6.15
N HIS A 546 -7.06 -3.30 7.08
CA HIS A 546 -6.15 -2.62 8.00
C HIS A 546 -5.46 -3.57 8.98
N GLY A 547 -6.02 -4.77 9.15
CA GLY A 547 -5.46 -5.82 10.01
C GLY A 547 -5.87 -5.73 11.47
N THR A 548 -6.73 -4.78 11.87
CA THR A 548 -7.23 -4.64 13.24
C THR A 548 -8.35 -5.63 13.60
N LEU A 549 -8.97 -6.30 12.61
CA LEU A 549 -10.00 -7.34 12.85
C LEU A 549 -9.75 -8.60 11.99
N PHE A 550 -9.87 -9.80 12.58
CA PHE A 550 -9.74 -11.05 11.83
C PHE A 550 -11.07 -11.50 11.21
N ALA A 551 -11.12 -11.67 9.89
CA ALA A 551 -12.30 -12.15 9.17
C ALA A 551 -12.77 -13.54 9.63
N GLY A 552 -11.86 -14.47 9.96
CA GLY A 552 -12.22 -15.78 10.51
C GLY A 552 -12.89 -15.69 11.89
N TYR A 553 -12.54 -14.67 12.70
CA TYR A 553 -13.20 -14.41 13.99
C TYR A 553 -14.63 -13.89 13.77
N VAL A 554 -14.85 -13.00 12.78
CA VAL A 554 -16.20 -12.56 12.37
C VAL A 554 -17.07 -13.77 11.99
N LEU A 555 -16.54 -14.70 11.18
CA LEU A 555 -17.26 -15.92 10.78
C LEU A 555 -17.56 -16.87 11.96
N LEU A 556 -16.63 -17.00 12.91
CA LEU A 556 -16.83 -17.75 14.14
C LEU A 556 -17.97 -17.15 14.97
N ARG A 557 -17.89 -15.85 15.30
CA ARG A 557 -18.88 -15.15 16.15
C ARG A 557 -20.27 -15.12 15.50
N LEU A 558 -20.37 -14.99 14.18
CA LEU A 558 -21.63 -15.15 13.44
C LEU A 558 -22.20 -16.58 13.50
N SER A 559 -21.33 -17.60 13.56
CA SER A 559 -21.76 -18.99 13.70
C SER A 559 -22.24 -19.28 15.12
N GLU A 560 -21.51 -18.81 16.13
CA GLU A 560 -21.86 -18.90 17.55
C GLU A 560 -23.19 -18.19 17.84
N ALA A 561 -23.36 -16.94 17.38
CA ALA A 561 -24.58 -16.14 17.60
C ALA A 561 -25.83 -16.66 16.85
N ILE A 562 -25.67 -17.63 15.94
CA ILE A 562 -26.77 -18.38 15.32
C ILE A 562 -27.04 -19.67 16.09
N ALA A 563 -25.99 -20.37 16.54
CA ALA A 563 -26.11 -21.58 17.36
C ALA A 563 -26.69 -21.29 18.76
N SER A 564 -26.43 -20.10 19.31
CA SER A 564 -26.97 -19.64 20.60
C SER A 564 -28.38 -19.03 20.52
N CYS A 565 -29.02 -19.02 19.34
CA CYS A 565 -30.41 -18.57 19.22
C CYS A 565 -31.35 -19.64 19.77
N PRO A 566 -32.28 -19.30 20.70
CA PRO A 566 -33.35 -20.22 21.06
C PRO A 566 -34.28 -20.48 19.87
N THR A 567 -35.04 -21.57 19.92
CA THR A 567 -36.07 -21.89 18.91
C THR A 567 -37.05 -20.72 18.79
N PRO A 568 -37.14 -20.05 17.62
CA PRO A 568 -37.82 -18.77 17.51
C PRO A 568 -39.35 -18.95 17.55
N THR A 569 -39.98 -18.40 18.57
CA THR A 569 -41.41 -18.47 18.85
C THR A 569 -42.18 -17.36 18.11
N THR A 570 -41.69 -16.12 18.16
CA THR A 570 -42.36 -14.98 17.51
C THR A 570 -41.98 -14.83 16.03
N PRO A 571 -42.79 -14.09 15.23
CA PRO A 571 -42.38 -13.68 13.88
C PRO A 571 -41.12 -12.80 13.87
N GLN A 572 -40.89 -12.02 14.93
CA GLN A 572 -39.74 -11.13 15.07
C GLN A 572 -38.45 -11.93 15.32
N GLU A 573 -38.46 -12.91 16.22
CA GLU A 573 -37.34 -13.84 16.41
C GLU A 573 -37.01 -14.60 15.12
N ARG A 574 -38.04 -15.05 14.37
CA ARG A 574 -37.84 -15.69 13.06
C ARG A 574 -37.19 -14.76 12.04
N LYS A 575 -37.59 -13.48 11.98
CA LYS A 575 -36.97 -12.46 11.12
C LYS A 575 -35.50 -12.21 11.53
N ALA A 576 -35.22 -12.04 12.83
CA ALA A 576 -33.87 -11.81 13.34
C ALA A 576 -32.93 -13.01 13.07
N LEU A 577 -33.39 -14.24 13.29
CA LEU A 577 -32.60 -15.45 12.97
C LEU A 577 -32.35 -15.59 11.46
N ALA A 578 -33.32 -15.25 10.61
CA ALA A 578 -33.13 -15.21 9.17
C ALA A 578 -32.09 -14.15 8.77
N MET A 579 -32.14 -12.96 9.38
CA MET A 579 -31.17 -11.88 9.15
C MET A 579 -29.75 -12.28 9.55
N ARG A 580 -29.55 -12.89 10.73
CA ARG A 580 -28.24 -13.44 11.13
C ARG A 580 -27.73 -14.50 10.13
N LYS A 581 -28.61 -15.38 9.63
CA LYS A 581 -28.25 -16.37 8.60
C LYS A 581 -27.85 -15.74 7.26
N VAL A 582 -28.55 -14.69 6.81
CA VAL A 582 -28.17 -13.90 5.63
C VAL A 582 -26.83 -13.19 5.85
N MET A 583 -26.63 -12.59 7.01
CA MET A 583 -25.38 -11.91 7.38
C MET A 583 -24.18 -12.89 7.37
N ARG A 584 -24.34 -14.09 7.94
CA ARG A 584 -23.35 -15.18 7.85
C ARG A 584 -23.09 -15.61 6.41
N SER A 585 -24.13 -15.74 5.58
CA SER A 585 -23.97 -16.09 4.15
C SER A 585 -23.13 -15.05 3.40
N ARG A 586 -23.46 -13.75 3.56
CA ARG A 586 -22.70 -12.65 2.93
C ARG A 586 -21.28 -12.54 3.45
N ALA A 587 -21.05 -12.79 4.75
CA ALA A 587 -19.71 -12.86 5.33
C ALA A 587 -18.88 -14.04 4.75
N VAL A 588 -19.44 -15.25 4.72
CA VAL A 588 -18.76 -16.44 4.16
C VAL A 588 -18.38 -16.21 2.70
N ASN A 589 -19.22 -15.53 1.93
CA ASN A 589 -18.93 -15.20 0.54
C ASN A 589 -17.86 -14.10 0.41
N HIS A 590 -18.12 -12.89 0.93
CA HIS A 590 -17.31 -11.70 0.63
C HIS A 590 -16.10 -11.51 1.56
N LEU A 591 -16.19 -11.89 2.85
CA LEU A 591 -15.06 -11.79 3.80
C LEU A 591 -14.18 -13.04 3.81
N GLY A 592 -14.78 -14.19 3.47
CA GLY A 592 -14.09 -15.46 3.27
C GLY A 592 -13.74 -15.71 1.80
N ARG A 593 -14.60 -16.46 1.09
CA ARG A 593 -14.28 -17.09 -0.19
C ARG A 593 -13.74 -16.13 -1.26
N GLU A 594 -14.45 -15.03 -1.56
CA GLU A 594 -14.03 -14.07 -2.59
C GLU A 594 -12.73 -13.36 -2.21
N ARG A 595 -12.58 -12.97 -0.92
CA ARG A 595 -11.39 -12.31 -0.41
C ARG A 595 -10.16 -13.22 -0.45
N ASP A 596 -10.30 -14.45 0.05
CA ASP A 596 -9.22 -15.43 0.04
C ASP A 596 -8.86 -15.85 -1.41
N TYR A 597 -9.81 -15.81 -2.36
CA TYR A 597 -9.52 -15.99 -3.78
C TYR A 597 -8.69 -14.85 -4.37
N VAL A 598 -9.04 -13.58 -4.12
CA VAL A 598 -8.27 -12.44 -4.66
C VAL A 598 -6.90 -12.29 -3.98
N LEU A 599 -6.77 -12.70 -2.72
CA LEU A 599 -5.48 -12.86 -2.04
C LEU A 599 -4.63 -13.97 -2.70
N TYR A 600 -5.24 -15.12 -3.05
CA TYR A 600 -4.58 -16.16 -3.85
C TYR A 600 -4.12 -15.64 -5.23
N LEU A 601 -4.96 -14.88 -5.94
CA LEU A 601 -4.59 -14.26 -7.22
C LEU A 601 -3.40 -13.30 -7.07
N ALA A 602 -3.34 -12.50 -5.98
CA ALA A 602 -2.20 -11.63 -5.69
C ALA A 602 -0.90 -12.42 -5.47
N LEU A 603 -0.94 -13.49 -4.67
CA LEU A 603 0.20 -14.39 -4.46
C LEU A 603 0.68 -15.03 -5.77
N TRP A 604 -0.25 -15.45 -6.64
CA TRP A 604 0.03 -16.11 -7.92
C TRP A 604 0.64 -15.13 -8.92
N ALA A 605 0.08 -13.92 -9.01
CA ALA A 605 0.55 -12.86 -9.87
C ALA A 605 1.98 -12.44 -9.51
N ALA A 606 2.26 -12.26 -8.21
CA ALA A 606 3.59 -11.92 -7.73
C ALA A 606 4.60 -13.07 -7.96
N ALA A 607 4.21 -14.33 -7.70
CA ALA A 607 5.07 -15.50 -7.97
C ALA A 607 5.46 -15.62 -9.46
N ASN A 608 4.51 -15.37 -10.36
CA ASN A 608 4.74 -15.39 -11.81
C ASN A 608 5.32 -14.07 -12.36
N CYS A 609 5.62 -13.09 -11.50
CA CYS A 609 6.29 -11.85 -11.88
C CYS A 609 7.83 -11.95 -11.83
N GLU A 610 8.40 -12.98 -11.19
CA GLU A 610 9.84 -13.26 -11.26
C GLU A 610 10.29 -13.48 -12.73
N SER A 611 11.46 -12.93 -13.09
CA SER A 611 11.89 -12.79 -14.49
C SER A 611 12.30 -14.11 -15.14
N LYS A 612 12.24 -14.15 -16.49
CA LYS A 612 12.63 -15.33 -17.27
C LYS A 612 14.16 -15.55 -17.32
N ASP A 613 14.95 -14.50 -17.11
CA ASP A 613 16.26 -14.36 -17.78
C ASP A 613 17.51 -14.45 -16.88
N SER A 614 17.39 -14.89 -15.62
CA SER A 614 18.57 -15.14 -14.78
C SER A 614 18.47 -16.44 -13.96
N ALA A 615 19.37 -17.39 -14.27
CA ALA A 615 19.58 -18.61 -13.48
C ALA A 615 20.55 -18.42 -12.28
N GLN A 616 21.13 -17.22 -12.13
CA GLN A 616 21.86 -16.80 -10.94
C GLN A 616 21.15 -15.59 -10.31
N PRO A 617 21.14 -15.47 -8.97
CA PRO A 617 20.62 -14.28 -8.32
C PRO A 617 21.55 -13.10 -8.59
N ASP A 618 20.99 -11.98 -9.05
CA ASP A 618 21.72 -10.71 -9.01
C ASP A 618 21.98 -10.34 -7.54
N MET A 619 23.27 -10.30 -7.16
CA MET A 619 23.69 -9.99 -5.80
C MET A 619 23.34 -8.55 -5.39
N ALA A 620 23.22 -7.62 -6.35
CA ALA A 620 22.73 -6.28 -6.05
C ALA A 620 21.26 -6.31 -5.59
N SER A 621 20.42 -7.12 -6.23
CA SER A 621 19.00 -7.31 -5.84
C SER A 621 18.80 -7.94 -4.44
N LEU A 622 19.81 -8.62 -3.89
CA LEU A 622 19.77 -9.15 -2.52
C LEU A 622 20.20 -8.11 -1.47
N SER A 623 20.84 -7.02 -1.89
CA SER A 623 21.32 -5.93 -1.03
C SER A 623 20.30 -4.79 -0.86
N THR A 624 19.06 -4.97 -1.34
CA THR A 624 17.97 -3.98 -1.29
C THR A 624 16.77 -4.47 -0.48
N SER A 625 15.90 -3.54 -0.11
CA SER A 625 14.57 -3.80 0.47
C SER A 625 13.58 -2.76 -0.05
N GLU A 626 12.52 -3.21 -0.69
CA GLU A 626 11.39 -2.36 -1.12
C GLU A 626 10.58 -1.85 0.09
N VAL A 627 10.44 -2.67 1.14
CA VAL A 627 9.72 -2.28 2.37
C VAL A 627 10.45 -1.13 3.08
N ILE A 628 11.76 -1.25 3.32
CA ILE A 628 12.57 -0.18 3.92
C ILE A 628 12.56 1.09 3.06
N ALA A 629 12.68 0.96 1.73
CA ALA A 629 12.62 2.11 0.82
C ALA A 629 11.27 2.85 0.89
N SER A 630 10.16 2.11 1.08
CA SER A 630 8.80 2.66 1.17
C SER A 630 8.46 3.36 2.50
N LEU A 631 9.39 3.42 3.46
CA LEU A 631 9.18 4.09 4.75
C LEU A 631 9.38 5.62 4.69
N ASN A 632 10.09 6.14 3.70
CA ASN A 632 10.30 7.58 3.52
C ASN A 632 9.08 8.22 2.81
N MET A 633 8.61 9.38 3.28
CA MET A 633 7.37 9.98 2.77
C MET A 633 7.50 10.56 1.35
N SER A 634 8.73 10.81 0.88
CA SER A 634 9.03 11.21 -0.49
C SER A 634 9.27 10.02 -1.44
N ALA A 635 9.23 8.78 -0.92
CA ALA A 635 9.43 7.59 -1.75
C ALA A 635 8.31 7.44 -2.80
N PRO A 636 8.65 7.19 -4.08
CA PRO A 636 7.64 6.93 -5.10
C PRO A 636 6.94 5.60 -4.80
N ARG A 637 5.60 5.58 -4.88
CA ARG A 637 4.82 4.36 -4.65
C ARG A 637 5.23 3.25 -5.60
N THR A 638 5.53 2.06 -5.06
CA THR A 638 5.87 0.87 -5.84
C THR A 638 4.66 0.44 -6.67
N SER A 639 4.72 0.71 -7.98
CA SER A 639 3.58 0.46 -8.88
C SER A 639 3.35 -1.04 -9.11
N SER A 640 2.16 -1.52 -8.71
CA SER A 640 1.77 -2.93 -8.89
C SER A 640 1.32 -3.29 -10.32
N LEU A 641 1.45 -2.37 -11.28
CA LEU A 641 1.06 -2.55 -12.69
C LEU A 641 1.66 -3.82 -13.33
N MET A 642 2.94 -4.13 -13.06
CA MET A 642 3.60 -5.32 -13.62
C MET A 642 3.04 -6.63 -13.03
N THR A 643 2.60 -6.59 -11.77
CA THR A 643 1.91 -7.71 -11.12
C THR A 643 0.51 -7.90 -11.72
N TYR A 644 -0.23 -6.80 -11.95
CA TYR A 644 -1.55 -6.87 -12.61
C TYR A 644 -1.47 -7.39 -14.05
N GLN A 645 -0.37 -7.11 -14.78
CA GLN A 645 -0.14 -7.63 -16.14
C GLN A 645 -0.15 -9.17 -16.23
N LYS A 646 0.04 -9.89 -15.12
CA LYS A 646 -0.01 -11.37 -15.09
C LYS A 646 -1.43 -11.93 -15.05
N VAL A 647 -2.39 -11.18 -14.52
CA VAL A 647 -3.79 -11.64 -14.33
C VAL A 647 -4.81 -10.93 -15.24
N LEU A 648 -4.48 -9.74 -15.75
CA LEU A 648 -5.36 -9.00 -16.65
C LEU A 648 -5.18 -9.42 -18.12
N PRO A 649 -6.21 -9.27 -18.99
CA PRO A 649 -6.10 -9.57 -20.41
C PRO A 649 -4.96 -8.79 -21.09
N PRO A 650 -4.23 -9.37 -22.06
CA PRO A 650 -3.11 -8.69 -22.72
C PRO A 650 -3.46 -7.34 -23.36
N TRP A 651 -4.69 -7.18 -23.85
CA TRP A 651 -5.16 -5.91 -24.43
C TRP A 651 -5.25 -4.78 -23.39
N ALA A 652 -5.40 -5.08 -22.09
CA ALA A 652 -5.59 -4.08 -21.04
C ALA A 652 -4.34 -3.20 -20.81
N PHE A 653 -3.17 -3.68 -21.23
CA PHE A 653 -1.90 -2.93 -21.23
C PHE A 653 -1.53 -2.34 -22.60
N SER A 654 -2.36 -2.55 -23.62
CA SER A 654 -2.18 -1.91 -24.92
C SER A 654 -2.52 -0.40 -24.88
N ALA A 655 -2.12 0.32 -25.93
CA ALA A 655 -2.48 1.73 -26.11
C ALA A 655 -3.98 1.95 -26.47
N ALA A 656 -4.79 0.89 -26.55
CA ALA A 656 -6.21 1.00 -26.87
C ALA A 656 -7.00 1.72 -25.75
N ARG A 657 -7.91 2.59 -26.18
CA ARG A 657 -8.87 3.33 -25.33
C ARG A 657 -10.28 2.79 -25.57
N ILE A 658 -10.97 2.42 -24.49
CA ILE A 658 -12.37 1.97 -24.55
C ILE A 658 -13.27 3.17 -24.88
N GLY A 659 -14.31 2.96 -25.71
CA GLY A 659 -15.22 4.02 -26.13
C GLY A 659 -14.71 4.98 -27.22
N ALA A 660 -13.50 4.76 -27.78
CA ALA A 660 -12.85 5.65 -28.75
C ALA A 660 -13.50 5.74 -30.16
N ILE A 661 -14.72 5.22 -30.34
CA ILE A 661 -15.42 5.11 -31.63
C ILE A 661 -16.65 6.05 -31.72
N SER A 662 -17.21 6.51 -30.58
CA SER A 662 -18.56 7.11 -30.56
C SER A 662 -18.64 8.59 -30.18
N ASN A 663 -17.61 9.17 -29.57
CA ASN A 663 -17.64 10.55 -29.06
C ASN A 663 -16.59 11.42 -29.76
N GLY A 664 -17.02 12.53 -30.38
CA GLY A 664 -16.16 13.52 -31.05
C GLY A 664 -15.32 14.40 -30.12
N GLN A 665 -14.74 13.81 -29.08
CA GLN A 665 -13.84 14.49 -28.13
C GLN A 665 -12.40 14.51 -28.67
N VAL A 666 -11.60 15.49 -28.23
CA VAL A 666 -10.21 15.67 -28.63
C VAL A 666 -9.39 14.38 -28.38
N PRO A 667 -8.75 13.78 -29.40
CA PRO A 667 -7.96 12.57 -29.23
C PRO A 667 -6.76 12.76 -28.28
N GLY A 668 -6.74 11.98 -27.19
CA GLY A 668 -5.58 11.86 -26.30
C GLY A 668 -5.62 12.65 -24.99
N ALA A 669 -6.71 13.37 -24.68
CA ALA A 669 -6.93 13.96 -23.35
C ALA A 669 -7.76 13.04 -22.44
N ALA A 670 -7.52 13.10 -21.13
CA ALA A 670 -8.43 12.54 -20.12
C ALA A 670 -9.68 13.43 -19.99
N LEU A 671 -10.82 12.85 -19.63
CA LEU A 671 -12.07 13.60 -19.47
C LEU A 671 -12.15 14.38 -18.14
N TYR A 672 -11.44 13.91 -17.13
CA TYR A 672 -11.34 14.51 -15.80
C TYR A 672 -9.90 14.42 -15.30
N ASP A 673 -9.50 15.33 -14.41
CA ASP A 673 -8.22 15.21 -13.70
C ASP A 673 -8.33 14.27 -12.45
N PRO A 674 -7.20 13.83 -11.86
CA PRO A 674 -7.24 12.92 -10.71
C PRO A 674 -7.95 13.49 -9.47
N TYR A 675 -7.93 14.81 -9.26
CA TYR A 675 -8.56 15.49 -8.13
C TYR A 675 -10.08 15.65 -8.33
N GLU A 676 -10.54 15.90 -9.56
CA GLU A 676 -11.97 15.84 -9.92
C GLU A 676 -12.55 14.44 -9.68
N LEU A 677 -11.80 13.39 -10.02
CA LEU A 677 -12.16 12.01 -9.75
C LEU A 677 -12.18 11.71 -8.25
N GLU A 678 -11.10 12.00 -7.53
CA GLU A 678 -11.00 11.79 -6.08
C GLU A 678 -12.11 12.52 -5.31
N SER A 679 -12.34 13.80 -5.65
CA SER A 679 -13.34 14.68 -5.03
C SER A 679 -14.78 14.45 -5.49
N ALA A 680 -15.04 13.44 -6.33
CA ALA A 680 -16.38 13.12 -6.86
C ALA A 680 -17.09 14.30 -7.56
N ARG A 681 -16.38 14.95 -8.49
CA ARG A 681 -16.83 16.14 -9.25
C ARG A 681 -17.07 15.89 -10.74
N THR A 682 -17.34 14.63 -11.13
CA THR A 682 -17.62 14.28 -12.53
C THR A 682 -19.01 14.74 -12.98
N LYS A 683 -19.31 14.66 -14.28
CA LYS A 683 -20.67 14.88 -14.82
C LYS A 683 -21.62 13.69 -14.61
N ASP A 684 -21.16 12.60 -13.99
CA ASP A 684 -21.95 11.40 -13.69
C ASP A 684 -22.31 11.40 -12.19
N PRO A 685 -23.56 11.77 -11.82
CA PRO A 685 -23.93 11.92 -10.41
C PRO A 685 -23.91 10.59 -9.66
N TYR A 686 -24.23 9.47 -10.32
CA TYR A 686 -24.22 8.15 -9.68
C TYR A 686 -22.79 7.66 -9.43
N TRP A 687 -21.86 7.91 -10.37
CA TRP A 687 -20.43 7.69 -10.11
C TRP A 687 -19.93 8.53 -8.93
N ASN A 688 -20.34 9.81 -8.86
CA ASN A 688 -19.98 10.69 -7.76
C ASN A 688 -20.51 10.21 -6.40
N GLU A 689 -21.72 9.62 -6.35
CA GLU A 689 -22.25 9.01 -5.12
C GLU A 689 -21.46 7.76 -4.71
N ILE A 690 -21.07 6.91 -5.66
CA ILE A 690 -20.22 5.73 -5.38
C ILE A 690 -18.83 6.16 -4.86
N GLN A 691 -18.23 7.18 -5.45
CA GLN A 691 -16.95 7.72 -5.01
C GLN A 691 -17.05 8.31 -3.59
N LYS A 692 -18.10 9.11 -3.32
CA LYS A 692 -18.38 9.63 -1.96
C LYS A 692 -18.59 8.51 -0.95
N PHE A 693 -19.35 7.47 -1.30
CA PHE A 693 -19.49 6.28 -0.46
C PHE A 693 -18.14 5.63 -0.14
N SER A 694 -17.26 5.48 -1.12
CA SER A 694 -15.94 4.87 -0.90
C SER A 694 -15.09 5.70 0.07
N VAL A 695 -15.09 7.02 -0.06
CA VAL A 695 -14.38 7.94 0.85
C VAL A 695 -15.01 7.95 2.25
N GLU A 696 -16.34 8.01 2.35
CA GLU A 696 -17.07 8.08 3.63
C GLU A 696 -17.02 6.76 4.43
N GLN A 697 -16.96 5.61 3.74
CA GLN A 697 -16.95 4.29 4.39
C GLN A 697 -15.59 3.60 4.41
N GLN A 698 -14.58 4.15 3.70
CA GLN A 698 -13.22 3.61 3.58
C GLN A 698 -13.15 2.22 2.92
N TYR A 699 -14.16 1.85 2.13
CA TYR A 699 -14.15 0.70 1.22
C TYR A 699 -15.11 0.90 0.04
N LEU A 700 -14.75 0.40 -1.14
CA LEU A 700 -15.65 0.29 -2.28
C LEU A 700 -16.51 -0.98 -2.14
N HIS A 701 -17.84 -0.83 -2.15
CA HIS A 701 -18.78 -1.95 -1.99
C HIS A 701 -18.83 -2.84 -3.27
N PRO A 702 -18.78 -4.20 -3.16
CA PRO A 702 -18.60 -5.08 -4.32
C PRO A 702 -19.58 -4.89 -5.49
N LEU A 703 -20.83 -4.52 -5.22
CA LEU A 703 -21.84 -4.27 -6.28
C LEU A 703 -21.61 -2.98 -7.06
N LEU A 704 -20.85 -2.03 -6.52
CA LEU A 704 -20.59 -0.72 -7.13
C LEU A 704 -19.31 -0.73 -7.99
N VAL A 705 -18.44 -1.73 -7.77
CA VAL A 705 -17.13 -1.90 -8.40
C VAL A 705 -17.19 -1.85 -9.93
N VAL A 706 -18.09 -2.61 -10.55
CA VAL A 706 -18.15 -2.75 -12.01
C VAL A 706 -18.47 -1.42 -12.66
N TYR A 707 -19.48 -0.69 -12.17
CA TYR A 707 -19.86 0.62 -12.67
C TYR A 707 -18.73 1.65 -12.48
N TRP A 708 -18.21 1.75 -11.26
CA TRP A 708 -17.19 2.73 -10.89
C TRP A 708 -15.90 2.56 -11.70
N ALA A 709 -15.43 1.32 -11.83
CA ALA A 709 -14.21 1.03 -12.58
C ALA A 709 -14.42 1.13 -14.10
N TYR A 710 -15.57 0.68 -14.64
CA TYR A 710 -15.86 0.81 -16.07
C TYR A 710 -15.88 2.27 -16.53
N ARG A 711 -16.44 3.19 -15.73
CA ARG A 711 -16.38 4.62 -16.02
C ARG A 711 -14.93 5.12 -16.14
N LEU A 712 -14.08 4.79 -15.18
CA LEU A 712 -12.65 5.14 -15.21
C LEU A 712 -11.93 4.58 -16.46
N MET A 713 -12.30 3.38 -16.93
CA MET A 713 -11.78 2.80 -18.19
C MET A 713 -12.16 3.61 -19.45
N THR A 714 -13.29 4.33 -19.46
CA THR A 714 -13.73 5.17 -20.60
C THR A 714 -13.21 6.62 -20.54
N TRP A 715 -13.01 7.15 -19.33
CA TRP A 715 -12.65 8.55 -19.10
C TRP A 715 -11.14 8.82 -19.22
N ASN A 716 -10.30 7.80 -19.07
CA ASN A 716 -8.85 7.92 -19.17
C ASN A 716 -8.33 7.86 -20.62
N VAL A 717 -7.08 8.28 -20.82
CA VAL A 717 -6.40 8.33 -22.13
C VAL A 717 -6.12 6.96 -22.74
N SER A 718 -5.96 5.92 -21.91
CA SER A 718 -5.70 4.54 -22.33
C SER A 718 -6.12 3.55 -21.24
N SER A 719 -6.26 2.27 -21.60
CA SER A 719 -6.57 1.20 -20.65
C SER A 719 -5.49 1.09 -19.54
N ARG A 720 -4.21 1.24 -19.88
CA ARG A 720 -3.11 1.26 -18.90
C ARG A 720 -3.18 2.44 -17.94
N ALA A 721 -3.57 3.63 -18.41
CA ALA A 721 -3.77 4.79 -17.56
C ALA A 721 -4.92 4.58 -16.58
N ALA A 722 -6.06 4.05 -17.06
CA ALA A 722 -7.22 3.74 -16.21
C ALA A 722 -6.88 2.76 -15.08
N ILE A 723 -6.08 1.72 -15.36
CA ILE A 723 -5.61 0.76 -14.33
C ILE A 723 -4.82 1.48 -13.24
N ALA A 724 -3.92 2.40 -13.61
CA ALA A 724 -3.14 3.19 -12.64
C ALA A 724 -4.02 4.18 -11.84
N THR A 725 -5.01 4.81 -12.48
CA THR A 725 -5.98 5.69 -11.80
C THR A 725 -6.84 4.92 -10.80
N ILE A 726 -7.28 3.71 -11.14
CA ILE A 726 -8.02 2.82 -10.23
C ILE A 726 -7.16 2.44 -9.02
N ASP A 727 -5.91 2.01 -9.24
CA ASP A 727 -4.94 1.66 -8.19
C ASP A 727 -4.68 2.85 -7.24
N SER A 728 -4.48 4.05 -7.79
CA SER A 728 -4.32 5.29 -7.02
C SER A 728 -5.57 5.61 -6.19
N LEU A 729 -6.76 5.64 -6.81
CA LEU A 729 -7.99 6.01 -6.11
C LEU A 729 -8.35 5.00 -5.00
N ILE A 730 -8.11 3.70 -5.20
CA ILE A 730 -8.28 2.70 -4.15
C ILE A 730 -7.25 2.91 -3.03
N SER A 731 -5.99 3.23 -3.36
CA SER A 731 -4.96 3.58 -2.36
C SER A 731 -5.31 4.84 -1.54
N GLN A 732 -5.97 5.81 -2.17
CA GLN A 732 -6.43 7.05 -1.54
C GLN A 732 -7.68 6.84 -0.67
N CYS A 733 -8.64 6.02 -1.14
CA CYS A 733 -9.99 5.96 -0.56
C CYS A 733 -10.31 4.69 0.25
N ALA A 734 -9.48 3.65 0.21
CA ALA A 734 -9.74 2.38 0.90
C ALA A 734 -8.64 2.03 1.91
N LEU A 735 -9.03 1.93 3.18
CA LEU A 735 -8.10 1.68 4.29
C LEU A 735 -7.45 0.28 4.20
N GLY A 736 -6.14 0.22 4.46
CA GLY A 736 -5.37 -1.03 4.44
C GLY A 736 -5.06 -1.59 3.05
N SER A 737 -5.36 -0.85 1.98
CA SER A 737 -5.06 -1.24 0.59
C SER A 737 -3.55 -1.35 0.30
N ASP A 738 -2.72 -0.64 1.07
CA ASP A 738 -1.26 -0.72 1.10
C ASP A 738 -0.74 -2.08 1.60
N ARG A 739 -1.48 -2.74 2.51
CA ARG A 739 -1.09 -3.99 3.19
C ARG A 739 -1.89 -5.21 2.75
N SER A 740 -3.07 -4.99 2.16
CA SER A 740 -4.01 -6.02 1.72
C SER A 740 -4.38 -5.75 0.25
N PRO A 741 -3.79 -6.49 -0.71
CA PRO A 741 -4.04 -6.26 -2.14
C PRO A 741 -5.45 -6.69 -2.58
N ASP A 742 -6.25 -7.30 -1.69
CA ASP A 742 -7.65 -7.66 -1.95
C ASP A 742 -8.50 -6.44 -2.35
N ALA A 743 -8.15 -5.25 -1.87
CA ALA A 743 -8.81 -3.98 -2.21
C ALA A 743 -8.77 -3.67 -3.71
N VAL A 744 -7.65 -3.95 -4.39
CA VAL A 744 -7.48 -3.70 -5.83
C VAL A 744 -7.78 -4.97 -6.65
N PHE A 745 -7.36 -6.15 -6.19
CA PHE A 745 -7.64 -7.39 -6.90
C PHE A 745 -9.14 -7.76 -6.94
N ILE A 746 -9.98 -7.30 -6.00
CA ILE A 746 -11.44 -7.44 -6.13
C ILE A 746 -12.00 -6.58 -7.28
N VAL A 747 -11.39 -5.42 -7.57
CA VAL A 747 -11.75 -4.60 -8.74
C VAL A 747 -11.43 -5.35 -10.02
N TRP A 748 -10.23 -5.91 -10.12
CA TRP A 748 -9.82 -6.73 -11.27
C TRP A 748 -10.71 -7.97 -11.44
N LYS A 749 -10.98 -8.70 -10.36
CA LYS A 749 -11.78 -9.93 -10.35
C LYS A 749 -13.21 -9.67 -10.84
N GLN A 750 -13.85 -8.59 -10.40
CA GLN A 750 -15.22 -8.27 -10.84
C GLN A 750 -15.23 -7.64 -12.25
N LEU A 751 -14.38 -6.63 -12.53
CA LEU A 751 -14.37 -5.92 -13.82
C LEU A 751 -14.03 -6.82 -15.01
N PHE A 752 -13.02 -7.69 -14.87
CA PHE A 752 -12.57 -8.59 -15.93
C PHE A 752 -13.11 -10.03 -15.77
N ARG A 753 -14.01 -10.26 -14.80
CA ARG A 753 -14.61 -11.57 -14.48
C ARG A 753 -13.56 -12.70 -14.36
N LEU A 754 -12.43 -12.39 -13.70
CA LEU A 754 -11.27 -13.27 -13.63
C LEU A 754 -11.66 -14.63 -13.01
N GLY A 755 -11.32 -15.71 -13.72
CA GLY A 755 -11.64 -17.07 -13.30
C GLY A 755 -13.08 -17.52 -13.59
N SER A 756 -13.89 -16.77 -14.33
CA SER A 756 -15.21 -17.23 -14.81
C SER A 756 -15.10 -18.06 -16.10
N ASN A 757 -15.87 -19.15 -16.20
CA ASN A 757 -15.88 -20.06 -17.37
C ASN A 757 -16.28 -19.44 -18.74
N ASN A 758 -16.70 -18.16 -18.79
CA ASN A 758 -17.13 -17.50 -20.04
C ASN A 758 -15.97 -17.03 -20.95
N SER A 759 -14.70 -17.25 -20.58
CA SER A 759 -13.54 -16.83 -21.38
C SER A 759 -12.80 -18.01 -22.02
N ALA A 760 -13.36 -18.54 -23.10
CA ALA A 760 -12.66 -19.46 -24.01
C ALA A 760 -11.67 -18.70 -24.94
N ILE A 761 -11.02 -17.65 -24.43
CA ILE A 761 -10.15 -16.75 -25.21
C ILE A 761 -8.68 -17.20 -25.06
N ASN A 762 -8.36 -18.27 -25.77
CA ASN A 762 -7.04 -18.58 -26.34
C ASN A 762 -5.79 -18.31 -25.48
N ALA A 763 -5.56 -19.12 -24.45
CA ALA A 763 -4.24 -19.23 -23.80
C ALA A 763 -3.15 -19.85 -24.72
N ASN A 764 -3.52 -20.39 -25.88
CA ASN A 764 -2.66 -21.17 -26.78
C ASN A 764 -2.42 -20.52 -28.16
N SER A 765 -2.08 -19.22 -28.21
CA SER A 765 -1.44 -18.66 -29.39
C SER A 765 -0.38 -17.62 -29.04
N GLU A 766 0.89 -18.03 -29.09
CA GLU A 766 1.99 -17.09 -29.23
C GLU A 766 1.88 -16.32 -30.55
N THR A 767 2.44 -15.10 -30.59
CA THR A 767 2.67 -14.30 -31.80
C THR A 767 1.47 -14.02 -32.73
N LYS A 768 0.32 -13.60 -32.15
CA LYS A 768 -0.65 -12.75 -32.87
C LYS A 768 -0.83 -11.40 -32.19
N THR A 769 -1.05 -10.36 -32.99
CA THR A 769 -1.45 -9.03 -32.51
C THR A 769 -2.79 -9.10 -31.79
N PRO A 770 -3.01 -8.32 -30.70
CA PRO A 770 -4.24 -8.38 -29.93
C PRO A 770 -5.43 -7.98 -30.80
N ASN A 771 -6.47 -8.83 -30.82
CA ASN A 771 -7.63 -8.58 -31.66
C ASN A 771 -8.56 -7.52 -31.03
N LEU A 772 -9.04 -6.58 -31.83
CA LEU A 772 -9.97 -5.53 -31.37
C LEU A 772 -11.35 -6.09 -30.98
N ASP A 773 -11.68 -7.29 -31.43
CA ASP A 773 -12.94 -7.95 -31.09
C ASP A 773 -13.01 -8.32 -29.60
N ASP A 774 -11.91 -8.73 -28.96
CA ASP A 774 -11.88 -9.06 -27.53
C ASP A 774 -12.25 -7.84 -26.66
N LEU A 775 -11.80 -6.64 -27.08
CA LEU A 775 -12.09 -5.37 -26.44
C LEU A 775 -13.55 -4.94 -26.64
N ARG A 776 -14.08 -5.15 -27.85
CA ARG A 776 -15.48 -4.84 -28.20
C ARG A 776 -16.46 -5.78 -27.50
N GLU A 777 -16.10 -7.05 -27.35
CA GLU A 777 -16.89 -8.05 -26.63
C GLU A 777 -16.95 -7.69 -25.14
N PHE A 778 -15.80 -7.40 -24.52
CA PHE A 778 -15.71 -6.89 -23.15
C PHE A 778 -16.58 -5.63 -22.94
N GLN A 779 -16.47 -4.64 -23.83
CA GLN A 779 -17.26 -3.40 -23.74
C GLN A 779 -18.77 -3.71 -23.79
N ARG A 780 -19.23 -4.48 -24.78
CA ARG A 780 -20.66 -4.80 -24.97
C ARG A 780 -21.25 -5.61 -23.80
N ILE A 781 -20.46 -6.52 -23.23
CA ILE A 781 -20.85 -7.32 -22.05
C ILE A 781 -21.05 -6.41 -20.83
N LEU A 782 -20.13 -5.47 -20.56
CA LEU A 782 -20.24 -4.56 -19.42
C LEU A 782 -21.32 -3.49 -19.62
N GLU A 783 -21.51 -2.99 -20.84
CA GLU A 783 -22.61 -2.06 -21.14
C GLU A 783 -23.98 -2.71 -20.95
N SER A 784 -24.13 -3.98 -21.37
CA SER A 784 -25.34 -4.78 -21.13
C SER A 784 -25.57 -5.05 -19.65
N GLU A 785 -24.52 -5.42 -18.91
CA GLU A 785 -24.61 -5.62 -17.45
C GLU A 785 -25.02 -4.32 -16.73
N ILE A 786 -24.34 -3.20 -17.02
CA ILE A 786 -24.63 -1.90 -16.41
C ILE A 786 -26.04 -1.41 -16.77
N ALA A 787 -26.51 -1.62 -17.99
CA ALA A 787 -27.88 -1.30 -18.39
C ALA A 787 -28.94 -2.19 -17.70
N SER A 788 -28.58 -3.40 -17.26
CA SER A 788 -29.46 -4.30 -16.51
C SER A 788 -29.49 -4.01 -14.99
N GLN A 789 -28.51 -3.27 -14.47
CA GLN A 789 -28.43 -2.92 -13.05
C GLN A 789 -29.26 -1.66 -12.76
N PRO A 790 -30.25 -1.71 -11.84
CA PRO A 790 -30.93 -0.49 -11.39
C PRO A 790 -29.96 0.39 -10.60
N GLN A 791 -30.10 1.72 -10.72
CA GLN A 791 -29.36 2.65 -9.87
C GLN A 791 -29.67 2.39 -8.39
N LEU A 792 -28.63 2.14 -7.59
CA LEU A 792 -28.78 1.78 -6.19
C LEU A 792 -28.79 3.03 -5.33
N GLN A 793 -29.85 3.22 -4.53
CA GLN A 793 -29.94 4.31 -3.56
C GLN A 793 -28.90 4.12 -2.44
N LEU A 794 -27.79 4.87 -2.52
CA LEU A 794 -26.73 4.91 -1.50
C LEU A 794 -27.09 5.82 -0.32
N ARG A 795 -28.08 6.70 -0.50
CA ARG A 795 -28.65 7.58 0.54
C ARG A 795 -30.18 7.38 0.62
N PRO A 796 -30.79 7.61 1.79
CA PRO A 796 -32.25 7.54 1.96
C PRO A 796 -32.97 8.68 1.22
#